data_AF-A0A1K1NVS1-F1
#
_entry.id   AF-A0A1K1NVS1-F1
#
_cell.length_a   1.000
_cell.length_b   1.000
_cell.length_c   1.000
_cell.angle_alpha   90.00
_cell.angle_beta   90.00
_cell.angle_gamma   90.00
#
_symmetry.space_group_name_H-M   'P 1'
#
loop_
_entity.id
_entity.type
_entity.pdbx_description
1 polymer ?
#
loop_
_entity_poly.entity_id
_entity_poly.type
_entity_poly.pdbx_seq_one_letter_code
_entity_poly.pdbx_strand_id
1 'polypeptide(L)'
;MIKKSILLLCFIFCVNCKSAQHKFPSFDDVVTTFFTSYDLRKEQGTDDIRFVKKQEGYYIQEYNYDTNDYKKTVLFWSASKNTYQELNFPKGKGLNAEYANYHLTYHNKERFNVLPYYGYVGWTKDVIAFLEQKSNLKDIEYYALGRAYSASASHLLNNSYEFGDPKDQFNFLESGKNQFTKEQLKTYINYEEKAIENYNILCQKNPDYPTVVGNICNKLDNEYVSTYLNLSIYQNQAEALAFLPEDLYTDFVMDYAKNYLNSLEPNAILFTTGDNDTFPFMYAQAKLKHRQDVAIVNTSLLNQNSYVNHLRDDMVLASSPIKFALKPDAYAKENLSYIVLGSNKNDDKYLDLKSTLQLINEKDSSVVYKAAKENAKLSTNKIAIAINQDTLKLTYKTNYIVKGELLALDIIASNIKTRPVYCTFNELPVVFNYLEKSGFAYKIAASPKNKIENDRYLAGIDADKTYSVLVDKFQYHKNTKNSSKTELSVLISYASSYETLINHYKKAGEIKECKEVLDAFTNFYPKDLYADISFMIASMAKNAYAIKDFKNGDLMVENLIENLERIKRNNKESTTTTKAAALKKLIFGDEVNDKLSENKLEFYSYVITDISNIEEVNTNLTSRLYTLKKYFMEQLRNFEE
;
A
#
# COMPACT_ATOMS: atom_id res chain seq x y z
N MET A 1 -3.02 7.09 -22.12
CA MET A 1 -1.94 6.09 -21.91
C MET A 1 -0.87 6.63 -20.98
N ILE A 2 -0.96 6.31 -19.69
CA ILE A 2 0.05 6.69 -18.69
C ILE A 2 0.87 5.45 -18.37
N LYS A 3 2.13 5.42 -18.79
CA LYS A 3 3.13 4.47 -18.27
C LYS A 3 3.39 4.83 -16.81
N LYS A 4 2.71 4.18 -15.87
CA LYS A 4 3.08 4.19 -14.44
C LYS A 4 4.07 3.04 -14.21
N SER A 5 5.36 3.34 -14.32
CA SER A 5 6.41 2.61 -13.60
C SER A 5 6.71 3.40 -12.33
N ILE A 6 5.79 3.35 -11.37
CA ILE A 6 6.04 3.76 -9.99
C ILE A 6 5.96 2.45 -9.21
N LEU A 7 7.06 2.07 -8.56
CA LEU A 7 7.03 1.11 -7.46
C LEU A 7 6.16 1.75 -6.37
N LEU A 8 4.85 1.61 -6.52
CA LEU A 8 3.90 1.76 -5.45
C LEU A 8 4.00 0.42 -4.71
N LEU A 9 4.52 0.42 -3.49
CA LEU A 9 4.32 -0.69 -2.55
C LEU A 9 2.86 -0.74 -2.07
N CYS A 10 1.90 -0.31 -2.89
CA CYS A 10 0.53 -0.79 -2.73
C CYS A 10 0.51 -2.20 -3.30
N PHE A 11 0.51 -3.19 -2.42
CA PHE A 11 0.31 -4.57 -2.78
C PHE A 11 -1.10 -4.75 -3.37
N ILE A 12 -1.26 -4.46 -4.67
CA ILE A 12 -2.37 -5.01 -5.43
C ILE A 12 -2.00 -6.48 -5.64
N PHE A 13 -2.38 -7.33 -4.68
CA PHE A 13 -2.26 -8.76 -4.84
C PHE A 13 -3.20 -9.18 -5.97
N CYS A 14 -2.65 -9.75 -7.05
CA CYS A 14 -3.42 -10.54 -7.99
C CYS A 14 -3.85 -11.82 -7.27
N VAL A 15 -4.98 -11.78 -6.57
CA VAL A 15 -5.57 -12.97 -5.98
C VAL A 15 -6.24 -13.75 -7.12
N ASN A 16 -5.68 -14.90 -7.50
CA ASN A 16 -6.32 -15.81 -8.45
C ASN A 16 -7.52 -16.51 -7.78
N CYS A 17 -8.58 -15.75 -7.48
CA CYS A 17 -9.84 -16.30 -7.00
C CYS A 17 -10.65 -16.84 -8.19
N LYS A 18 -10.94 -18.15 -8.19
CA LYS A 18 -11.97 -18.72 -9.07
C LYS A 18 -13.30 -18.04 -8.75
N SER A 19 -14.04 -17.63 -9.79
CA SER A 19 -15.31 -16.89 -9.68
C SER A 19 -16.23 -17.44 -8.58
N ALA A 20 -16.83 -16.55 -7.76
CA ALA A 20 -17.86 -16.94 -6.77
C ALA A 20 -19.04 -17.69 -7.40
N GLN A 21 -19.20 -17.58 -8.72
CA GLN A 21 -20.12 -18.38 -9.51
C GLN A 21 -19.32 -19.19 -10.54
N HIS A 22 -19.12 -20.49 -10.27
CA HIS A 22 -18.38 -21.43 -11.12
C HIS A 22 -18.90 -21.55 -12.57
N LYS A 23 -20.02 -20.91 -12.90
CA LYS A 23 -20.66 -20.93 -14.23
C LYS A 23 -20.40 -19.67 -15.06
N PHE A 24 -19.78 -18.63 -14.50
CA PHE A 24 -19.48 -17.40 -15.23
C PHE A 24 -18.06 -17.45 -15.83
N PRO A 25 -17.83 -16.92 -17.04
CA PRO A 25 -16.49 -16.69 -17.55
C PRO A 25 -15.73 -15.73 -16.63
N SER A 26 -14.39 -15.81 -16.65
CA SER A 26 -13.57 -14.86 -15.90
C SER A 26 -13.76 -13.45 -16.46
N PHE A 27 -13.53 -12.43 -15.63
CA PHE A 27 -13.60 -11.06 -16.11
C PHE A 27 -12.61 -10.81 -17.26
N ASP A 28 -11.43 -11.41 -17.18
CA ASP A 28 -10.39 -11.32 -18.20
C ASP A 28 -10.85 -11.89 -19.54
N ASP A 29 -11.55 -13.04 -19.53
CA ASP A 29 -12.16 -13.63 -20.74
C ASP A 29 -13.22 -12.71 -21.34
N VAL A 30 -14.08 -12.12 -20.50
CA VAL A 30 -15.16 -11.23 -20.95
C VAL A 30 -14.59 -9.98 -21.61
N VAL A 31 -13.63 -9.32 -20.96
CA VAL A 31 -12.96 -8.12 -21.49
C VAL A 31 -12.22 -8.44 -22.79
N THR A 32 -11.43 -9.51 -22.80
CA THR A 32 -10.66 -9.93 -23.98
C THR A 32 -11.58 -10.28 -25.14
N THR A 33 -12.67 -11.02 -24.89
CA THR A 33 -13.65 -11.39 -25.92
C THR A 33 -14.33 -10.14 -26.49
N PHE A 34 -14.72 -9.18 -25.64
CA PHE A 34 -15.35 -7.94 -26.08
C PHE A 34 -14.41 -7.13 -26.98
N PHE A 35 -13.19 -6.82 -26.52
CA PHE A 35 -12.24 -6.00 -27.28
C PHE A 35 -11.54 -6.73 -28.43
N THR A 36 -11.71 -8.04 -28.55
CA THR A 36 -11.37 -8.79 -29.78
C THR A 36 -12.47 -8.64 -30.83
N SER A 37 -13.73 -8.61 -30.40
CA SER A 37 -14.91 -8.60 -31.28
C SER A 37 -15.27 -7.19 -31.77
N TYR A 38 -14.99 -6.16 -30.98
CA TYR A 38 -15.43 -4.78 -31.22
C TYR A 38 -14.28 -3.77 -31.14
N ASP A 39 -14.36 -2.72 -31.95
CA ASP A 39 -13.35 -1.67 -32.07
C ASP A 39 -13.98 -0.28 -31.98
N LEU A 40 -13.76 0.39 -30.85
CA LEU A 40 -14.42 1.65 -30.50
C LEU A 40 -13.71 2.90 -31.04
N ARG A 41 -12.61 2.74 -31.80
CA ARG A 41 -11.73 3.85 -32.24
C ARG A 41 -12.36 4.84 -33.23
N LYS A 42 -13.46 4.48 -33.91
CA LYS A 42 -13.94 5.23 -35.09
C LYS A 42 -15.25 5.99 -34.92
N GLU A 43 -16.07 5.66 -33.92
CA GLU A 43 -17.45 6.17 -33.85
C GLU A 43 -17.93 6.57 -32.44
N GLN A 44 -17.15 6.30 -31.38
CA GLN A 44 -17.52 6.76 -30.04
C GLN A 44 -16.97 8.17 -29.78
N GLY A 45 -17.87 9.07 -29.37
CA GLY A 45 -17.53 10.31 -28.68
C GLY A 45 -16.99 10.02 -27.27
N THR A 46 -17.25 10.92 -26.31
CA THR A 46 -16.77 10.91 -24.92
C THR A 46 -17.31 9.77 -24.02
N ASP A 47 -17.87 8.70 -24.59
CA ASP A 47 -18.52 7.61 -23.85
C ASP A 47 -17.53 6.48 -23.49
N ASP A 48 -17.51 6.07 -22.22
CA ASP A 48 -16.66 5.01 -21.67
C ASP A 48 -17.42 3.70 -21.53
N ILE A 49 -16.71 2.57 -21.69
CA ILE A 49 -17.29 1.24 -21.60
C ILE A 49 -17.21 0.73 -20.17
N ARG A 50 -18.35 0.36 -19.61
CA ARG A 50 -18.43 -0.31 -18.31
C ARG A 50 -18.95 -1.73 -18.45
N PHE A 51 -18.38 -2.61 -17.65
CA PHE A 51 -18.83 -3.99 -17.52
C PHE A 51 -19.71 -4.11 -16.29
N VAL A 52 -20.80 -4.84 -16.41
CA VAL A 52 -21.79 -5.04 -15.35
C VAL A 52 -22.04 -6.54 -15.21
N LYS A 53 -21.92 -7.08 -14.00
CA LYS A 53 -22.15 -8.51 -13.72
C LYS A 53 -23.42 -8.63 -12.88
N LYS A 54 -24.44 -9.29 -13.44
CA LYS A 54 -25.74 -9.57 -12.79
C LYS A 54 -26.06 -11.06 -12.86
N GLN A 55 -27.18 -11.47 -12.28
CA GLN A 55 -27.64 -12.86 -12.28
C GLN A 55 -27.81 -13.43 -13.69
N GLU A 56 -28.27 -12.63 -14.64
CA GLU A 56 -28.52 -13.03 -16.03
C GLU A 56 -27.23 -13.16 -16.86
N GLY A 57 -26.13 -12.56 -16.40
CA GLY A 57 -24.84 -12.62 -17.07
C GLY A 57 -24.04 -11.30 -17.04
N TYR A 58 -23.14 -11.14 -18.02
CA TYR A 58 -22.34 -9.92 -18.18
C TYR A 58 -22.99 -8.98 -19.19
N TYR A 59 -23.09 -7.72 -18.83
CA TYR A 59 -23.59 -6.64 -19.65
C TYR A 59 -22.49 -5.64 -19.96
N ILE A 60 -22.63 -4.99 -21.12
CA ILE A 60 -21.82 -3.85 -21.55
C ILE A 60 -22.70 -2.61 -21.43
N GLN A 61 -22.16 -1.58 -20.79
CA GLN A 61 -22.83 -0.31 -20.57
C GLN A 61 -21.99 0.85 -21.10
N GLU A 62 -22.62 1.76 -21.86
CA GLU A 62 -22.00 3.01 -22.31
C GLU A 62 -22.28 4.12 -21.29
N TYR A 63 -21.23 4.75 -20.78
CA TYR A 63 -21.30 5.82 -19.78
C TYR A 63 -20.77 7.13 -20.35
N ASN A 64 -21.60 8.18 -20.34
CA ASN A 64 -21.22 9.49 -20.86
C ASN A 64 -20.71 10.39 -19.74
N TYR A 65 -19.42 10.75 -19.77
CA TYR A 65 -18.82 11.61 -18.74
C TYR A 65 -19.36 13.04 -18.72
N ASP A 66 -19.86 13.56 -19.84
CA ASP A 66 -20.35 14.95 -19.95
C ASP A 66 -21.73 15.13 -19.31
N THR A 67 -22.58 14.11 -19.40
CA THR A 67 -23.95 14.10 -18.89
C THR A 67 -24.09 13.31 -17.59
N ASN A 68 -23.06 12.56 -17.19
CA ASN A 68 -23.09 11.65 -16.05
C ASN A 68 -24.26 10.63 -16.14
N ASP A 69 -24.55 10.18 -17.36
CA ASP A 69 -25.69 9.32 -17.67
C ASP A 69 -25.28 8.03 -18.39
N TYR A 70 -26.09 6.99 -18.22
CA TYR A 70 -25.88 5.67 -18.81
C TYR A 70 -26.82 5.48 -20.00
N LYS A 71 -26.27 5.44 -21.22
CA LYS A 71 -27.08 5.48 -22.45
C LYS A 71 -27.67 4.15 -22.86
N LYS A 72 -26.91 3.05 -22.68
CA LYS A 72 -27.28 1.74 -23.22
C LYS A 72 -26.67 0.62 -22.37
N THR A 73 -27.48 -0.35 -21.96
CA THR A 73 -27.04 -1.57 -21.26
C THR A 73 -27.47 -2.79 -22.06
N VAL A 74 -26.52 -3.58 -22.55
CA VAL A 74 -26.79 -4.76 -23.40
C VAL A 74 -26.14 -6.02 -22.85
N LEU A 75 -26.88 -7.14 -22.88
CA LEU A 75 -26.39 -8.43 -22.41
C LEU A 75 -25.35 -8.97 -23.40
N PHE A 76 -24.11 -9.11 -22.96
CA PHE A 76 -22.99 -9.58 -23.76
C PHE A 76 -22.70 -11.06 -23.57
N TRP A 77 -22.83 -11.58 -22.36
CA TRP A 77 -22.72 -13.01 -22.09
C TRP A 77 -23.92 -13.45 -21.27
N SER A 78 -24.61 -14.51 -21.68
CA SER A 78 -25.82 -15.02 -21.04
C SER A 78 -25.52 -16.21 -20.14
N ALA A 79 -25.89 -16.12 -18.86
CA ALA A 79 -25.71 -17.18 -17.88
C ALA A 79 -26.62 -18.40 -18.16
N SER A 80 -27.83 -18.18 -18.67
CA SER A 80 -28.76 -19.27 -18.99
C SER A 80 -28.37 -20.04 -20.24
N LYS A 81 -27.79 -19.35 -21.23
CA LYS A 81 -27.35 -19.97 -22.49
C LYS A 81 -25.88 -20.39 -22.50
N ASN A 82 -25.08 -19.91 -21.55
CA ASN A 82 -23.64 -20.07 -21.50
C ASN A 82 -22.93 -19.62 -22.80
N THR A 83 -23.40 -18.53 -23.41
CA THR A 83 -22.89 -18.03 -24.70
C THR A 83 -22.81 -16.51 -24.75
N TYR A 84 -21.79 -16.02 -25.47
CA TYR A 84 -21.69 -14.60 -25.84
C TYR A 84 -22.76 -14.25 -26.87
N GLN A 85 -23.36 -13.07 -26.71
CA GLN A 85 -24.34 -12.51 -27.64
C GLN A 85 -23.65 -11.52 -28.58
N GLU A 86 -24.08 -11.51 -29.83
CA GLU A 86 -23.65 -10.48 -30.77
C GLU A 86 -24.30 -9.15 -30.41
N LEU A 87 -23.48 -8.10 -30.32
CA LEU A 87 -23.89 -6.76 -29.96
C LEU A 87 -23.77 -5.85 -31.18
N ASN A 88 -24.61 -4.81 -31.19
CA ASN A 88 -24.53 -3.75 -32.18
C ASN A 88 -23.50 -2.69 -31.75
N PHE A 89 -22.22 -3.06 -31.87
CA PHE A 89 -21.03 -2.19 -31.74
C PHE A 89 -20.18 -2.32 -33.01
N PRO A 90 -19.34 -1.32 -33.35
CA PRO A 90 -18.44 -1.40 -34.50
C PRO A 90 -17.50 -2.61 -34.38
N LYS A 91 -17.42 -3.43 -35.44
CA LYS A 91 -16.63 -4.67 -35.44
C LYS A 91 -15.13 -4.39 -35.50
N GLY A 92 -14.37 -5.15 -34.72
CA GLY A 92 -12.91 -5.13 -34.71
C GLY A 92 -12.28 -6.11 -35.71
N LYS A 93 -11.00 -5.90 -36.03
CA LYS A 93 -10.16 -6.83 -36.81
C LYS A 93 -9.17 -7.63 -35.94
N GLY A 94 -9.27 -7.54 -34.62
CA GLY A 94 -8.36 -8.14 -33.64
C GLY A 94 -8.42 -7.43 -32.28
N LEU A 95 -7.74 -7.99 -31.27
CA LEU A 95 -7.74 -7.46 -29.90
C LEU A 95 -7.24 -6.01 -29.83
N ASN A 96 -8.08 -5.12 -29.32
CA ASN A 96 -7.68 -3.79 -28.89
C ASN A 96 -6.98 -3.86 -27.53
N ALA A 97 -5.68 -4.19 -27.55
CA ALA A 97 -4.88 -4.42 -26.35
C ALA A 97 -4.80 -3.20 -25.43
N GLU A 98 -4.83 -1.97 -25.95
CA GLU A 98 -4.78 -0.77 -25.13
C GLU A 98 -6.02 -0.63 -24.24
N TYR A 99 -7.22 -0.74 -24.83
CA TYR A 99 -8.48 -0.65 -24.10
C TYR A 99 -8.73 -1.87 -23.22
N ALA A 100 -8.40 -3.07 -23.71
CA ALA A 100 -8.44 -4.27 -22.88
C ALA A 100 -7.54 -4.09 -21.65
N ASN A 101 -6.29 -3.65 -21.83
CA ASN A 101 -5.37 -3.42 -20.73
C ASN A 101 -5.89 -2.34 -19.76
N TYR A 102 -6.58 -1.30 -20.22
CA TYR A 102 -7.19 -0.32 -19.33
C TYR A 102 -8.13 -0.97 -18.30
N HIS A 103 -8.97 -1.92 -18.72
CA HIS A 103 -9.88 -2.65 -17.81
C HIS A 103 -9.17 -3.78 -17.05
N LEU A 104 -8.22 -4.49 -17.68
CA LEU A 104 -7.49 -5.62 -17.07
C LEU A 104 -6.40 -5.19 -16.07
N THR A 105 -6.01 -3.92 -16.10
CA THR A 105 -5.12 -3.31 -15.09
C THR A 105 -5.89 -2.45 -14.10
N TYR A 106 -7.22 -2.39 -14.22
CA TYR A 106 -8.07 -1.62 -13.35
C TYR A 106 -8.15 -2.27 -11.96
N HIS A 107 -7.98 -1.45 -10.93
CA HIS A 107 -7.94 -1.90 -9.53
C HIS A 107 -9.18 -2.72 -9.09
N ASN A 108 -10.32 -2.52 -9.74
CA ASN A 108 -11.57 -3.21 -9.39
C ASN A 108 -11.81 -4.53 -10.13
N LYS A 109 -10.90 -5.00 -11.01
CA LYS A 109 -11.13 -6.27 -11.74
C LYS A 109 -11.38 -7.46 -10.81
N GLU A 110 -10.68 -7.51 -9.68
CA GLU A 110 -10.81 -8.61 -8.73
C GLU A 110 -12.20 -8.67 -8.10
N ARG A 111 -12.91 -7.54 -8.05
CA ARG A 111 -14.29 -7.49 -7.58
C ARG A 111 -15.23 -8.27 -8.51
N PHE A 112 -14.98 -8.29 -9.82
CA PHE A 112 -15.76 -9.11 -10.76
C PHE A 112 -15.50 -10.62 -10.59
N ASN A 113 -14.31 -10.99 -10.14
CA ASN A 113 -13.98 -12.39 -9.85
C ASN A 113 -14.55 -12.82 -8.49
N VAL A 114 -14.46 -11.98 -7.47
CA VAL A 114 -14.89 -12.30 -6.11
C VAL A 114 -16.40 -12.15 -5.91
N LEU A 115 -17.01 -11.10 -6.43
CA LEU A 115 -18.42 -10.81 -6.15
C LEU A 115 -19.33 -11.55 -7.13
N PRO A 116 -20.48 -12.07 -6.68
CA PRO A 116 -21.45 -12.68 -7.58
C PRO A 116 -22.02 -11.63 -8.54
N TYR A 117 -22.26 -10.39 -8.06
CA TYR A 117 -22.75 -9.26 -8.84
C TYR A 117 -21.92 -8.01 -8.55
N TYR A 118 -21.65 -7.19 -9.57
CA TYR A 118 -20.82 -6.00 -9.44
C TYR A 118 -20.93 -5.06 -10.65
N GLY A 119 -20.50 -3.80 -10.47
CA GLY A 119 -20.34 -2.81 -11.56
C GLY A 119 -21.54 -1.90 -11.82
N TYR A 120 -22.53 -1.86 -10.91
CA TYR A 120 -23.76 -1.06 -11.09
C TYR A 120 -24.30 -0.57 -9.75
N VAL A 121 -25.04 0.55 -9.75
CA VAL A 121 -25.67 1.09 -8.53
C VAL A 121 -26.65 0.07 -7.95
N GLY A 122 -26.50 -0.25 -6.66
CA GLY A 122 -27.34 -1.23 -5.95
C GLY A 122 -26.78 -2.65 -5.88
N TRP A 123 -25.58 -2.91 -6.44
CA TRP A 123 -24.98 -4.25 -6.45
C TRP A 123 -24.84 -4.86 -5.04
N THR A 124 -24.58 -4.04 -4.00
CA THR A 124 -24.42 -4.52 -2.63
C THR A 124 -25.70 -5.19 -2.13
N LYS A 125 -26.87 -4.57 -2.37
CA LYS A 125 -28.18 -5.10 -1.98
C LYS A 125 -28.46 -6.44 -2.65
N ASP A 126 -28.15 -6.56 -3.94
CA ASP A 126 -28.36 -7.82 -4.68
C ASP A 126 -27.42 -8.93 -4.22
N VAL A 127 -26.14 -8.62 -3.92
CA VAL A 127 -25.19 -9.59 -3.37
C VAL A 127 -25.63 -10.09 -2.00
N ILE A 128 -26.04 -9.17 -1.11
CA ILE A 128 -26.57 -9.51 0.22
C ILE A 128 -27.79 -10.41 0.08
N ALA A 129 -28.79 -9.98 -0.70
CA ALA A 129 -30.02 -10.74 -0.91
C ALA A 129 -29.77 -12.15 -1.48
N PHE A 130 -28.80 -12.30 -2.39
CA PHE A 130 -28.44 -13.59 -2.98
C PHE A 130 -27.70 -14.52 -2.02
N LEU A 131 -26.79 -13.98 -1.20
CA LEU A 131 -25.97 -14.81 -0.32
C LEU A 131 -26.67 -15.14 1.00
N GLU A 132 -27.48 -14.25 1.56
CA GLU A 132 -28.22 -14.52 2.82
C GLU A 132 -29.29 -15.62 2.67
N GLN A 133 -29.72 -15.93 1.45
CA GLN A 133 -30.64 -17.04 1.18
C GLN A 133 -29.98 -18.42 1.29
N LYS A 134 -28.64 -18.48 1.36
CA LYS A 134 -27.89 -19.74 1.41
C LYS A 134 -27.66 -20.15 2.85
N SER A 135 -27.92 -21.42 3.16
CA SER A 135 -27.72 -21.95 4.51
C SER A 135 -26.25 -22.22 4.87
N ASN A 136 -25.38 -22.44 3.88
CA ASN A 136 -23.95 -22.73 4.08
C ASN A 136 -23.12 -22.01 3.02
N LEU A 137 -22.38 -20.98 3.43
CA LEU A 137 -21.50 -20.23 2.53
C LEU A 137 -20.13 -20.91 2.39
N LYS A 138 -19.60 -20.88 1.16
CA LYS A 138 -18.20 -21.16 0.85
C LYS A 138 -17.32 -20.00 1.30
N ASP A 139 -16.01 -20.23 1.39
CA ASP A 139 -15.03 -19.24 1.82
C ASP A 139 -15.12 -17.93 1.02
N ILE A 140 -15.15 -18.04 -0.32
CA ILE A 140 -15.32 -16.86 -1.21
C ILE A 140 -16.67 -16.16 -1.03
N GLU A 141 -17.71 -16.88 -0.62
CA GLU A 141 -19.04 -16.31 -0.42
C GLU A 141 -19.12 -15.56 0.91
N TYR A 142 -18.47 -16.05 1.98
CA TYR A 142 -18.28 -15.26 3.21
C TYR A 142 -17.52 -13.97 2.93
N TYR A 143 -16.42 -14.05 2.17
CA TYR A 143 -15.66 -12.85 1.79
C TYR A 143 -16.52 -11.89 0.95
N ALA A 144 -17.25 -12.39 -0.05
CA ALA A 144 -18.13 -11.57 -0.88
C ALA A 144 -19.27 -10.91 -0.08
N LEU A 145 -19.89 -11.64 0.86
CA LEU A 145 -20.94 -11.09 1.72
C LEU A 145 -20.40 -10.01 2.66
N GLY A 146 -19.27 -10.26 3.31
CA GLY A 146 -18.60 -9.25 4.13
C GLY A 146 -18.23 -8.00 3.32
N ARG A 147 -17.74 -8.16 2.08
CA ARG A 147 -17.44 -7.04 1.17
C ARG A 147 -18.68 -6.26 0.76
N ALA A 148 -19.81 -6.91 0.54
CA ALA A 148 -21.06 -6.22 0.23
C ALA A 148 -21.57 -5.41 1.43
N TYR A 149 -21.39 -5.92 2.65
CA TYR A 149 -21.73 -5.19 3.88
C TYR A 149 -20.81 -3.99 4.14
N SER A 150 -19.49 -4.20 4.07
CA SER A 150 -18.48 -3.14 4.16
C SER A 150 -18.70 -2.02 3.14
N ALA A 151 -18.98 -2.40 1.88
CA ALA A 151 -19.32 -1.43 0.84
C ALA A 151 -20.64 -0.70 1.12
N SER A 152 -21.65 -1.39 1.67
CA SER A 152 -22.91 -0.75 2.07
C SER A 152 -22.69 0.28 3.17
N ALA A 153 -21.87 -0.03 4.18
CA ALA A 153 -21.50 0.93 5.23
C ALA A 153 -20.77 2.14 4.65
N SER A 154 -19.78 1.92 3.78
CA SER A 154 -19.06 3.01 3.10
C SER A 154 -19.99 3.86 2.22
N HIS A 155 -20.92 3.23 1.50
CA HIS A 155 -21.88 3.92 0.62
C HIS A 155 -22.81 4.85 1.37
N LEU A 156 -23.05 4.64 2.67
CA LEU A 156 -23.79 5.59 3.52
C LEU A 156 -23.00 6.88 3.76
N LEU A 157 -21.66 6.83 3.77
CA LEU A 157 -20.79 7.96 4.11
C LEU A 157 -20.29 8.71 2.87
N ASN A 158 -19.88 7.97 1.84
CA ASN A 158 -19.31 8.51 0.60
C ASN A 158 -19.37 7.47 -0.54
N ASN A 159 -18.93 7.85 -1.74
CA ASN A 159 -18.90 6.94 -2.89
C ASN A 159 -17.50 6.36 -3.17
N SER A 160 -16.64 6.19 -2.17
CA SER A 160 -15.26 5.71 -2.36
C SER A 160 -15.17 4.27 -2.89
N TYR A 161 -16.25 3.48 -2.75
CA TYR A 161 -16.33 2.13 -3.32
C TYR A 161 -16.86 2.07 -4.76
N GLU A 162 -17.20 3.21 -5.35
CA GLU A 162 -17.95 3.33 -6.61
C GLU A 162 -19.35 2.69 -6.51
N PHE A 163 -20.27 3.14 -7.37
CA PHE A 163 -21.63 2.60 -7.48
C PHE A 163 -22.50 2.68 -6.22
N GLY A 164 -22.19 3.57 -5.28
CA GLY A 164 -23.13 3.95 -4.21
C GLY A 164 -24.29 4.76 -4.79
N ASP A 165 -25.51 4.54 -4.29
CA ASP A 165 -26.67 5.36 -4.64
C ASP A 165 -26.62 6.66 -3.83
N PRO A 166 -26.52 7.85 -4.45
CA PRO A 166 -26.54 9.11 -3.72
C PRO A 166 -27.80 9.33 -2.88
N LYS A 167 -28.90 8.62 -3.17
CA LYS A 167 -30.15 8.70 -2.38
C LYS A 167 -30.06 7.99 -1.04
N ASP A 168 -29.18 7.00 -0.92
CA ASP A 168 -28.98 6.24 0.32
C ASP A 168 -27.91 6.88 1.22
N GLN A 169 -27.18 7.88 0.71
CA GLN A 169 -26.11 8.58 1.44
C GLN A 169 -26.65 9.46 2.56
N PHE A 170 -25.94 9.48 3.68
CA PHE A 170 -26.17 10.41 4.77
C PHE A 170 -25.67 11.80 4.37
N ASN A 171 -26.47 12.82 4.67
CA ASN A 171 -26.13 14.21 4.41
C ASN A 171 -25.30 14.77 5.57
N PHE A 172 -23.99 14.55 5.52
CA PHE A 172 -23.04 15.11 6.47
C PHE A 172 -22.47 16.44 6.01
N LEU A 173 -22.13 17.29 6.97
CA LEU A 173 -21.32 18.47 6.78
C LEU A 173 -19.90 18.05 6.40
N GLU A 174 -19.18 18.93 5.69
CA GLU A 174 -17.79 18.65 5.32
C GLU A 174 -16.85 18.58 6.54
N SER A 175 -17.26 19.07 7.72
CA SER A 175 -16.55 18.91 8.99
C SER A 175 -17.50 18.93 10.20
N GLY A 176 -17.02 18.44 11.34
CA GLY A 176 -17.76 18.43 12.61
C GLY A 176 -17.99 17.03 13.20
N LYS A 177 -18.39 17.00 14.48
CA LYS A 177 -18.64 15.80 15.29
C LYS A 177 -20.12 15.56 15.52
N ASN A 178 -20.47 14.34 15.92
CA ASN A 178 -21.82 13.88 16.23
C ASN A 178 -22.80 14.09 15.08
N GLN A 179 -22.36 13.84 13.85
CA GLN A 179 -23.17 14.07 12.66
C GLN A 179 -24.21 12.97 12.41
N PHE A 180 -24.02 11.78 12.97
CA PHE A 180 -25.02 10.72 12.88
C PHE A 180 -26.22 11.02 13.78
N THR A 181 -27.42 10.90 13.23
CA THR A 181 -28.60 10.61 14.06
C THR A 181 -28.47 9.24 14.73
N LYS A 182 -29.27 8.97 15.77
CA LYS A 182 -29.23 7.67 16.47
C LYS A 182 -29.53 6.51 15.51
N GLU A 183 -30.50 6.68 14.63
CA GLU A 183 -30.91 5.70 13.63
C GLU A 183 -29.84 5.50 12.56
N GLN A 184 -29.20 6.58 12.08
CA GLN A 184 -28.10 6.48 11.14
C GLN A 184 -26.90 5.76 11.75
N LEU A 185 -26.51 6.10 12.99
CA LEU A 185 -25.41 5.43 13.68
C LEU A 185 -25.69 3.93 13.83
N LYS A 186 -26.89 3.57 14.30
CA LYS A 186 -27.31 2.17 14.41
C LYS A 186 -27.26 1.44 13.07
N THR A 187 -27.68 2.09 11.99
CA THR A 187 -27.68 1.50 10.65
C THR A 187 -26.27 1.27 10.14
N TYR A 188 -25.39 2.27 10.30
CA TYR A 188 -23.98 2.19 9.94
C TYR A 188 -23.27 1.06 10.70
N ILE A 189 -23.37 1.06 12.03
CA ILE A 189 -22.78 0.05 12.89
C ILE A 189 -23.28 -1.35 12.54
N ASN A 190 -24.58 -1.52 12.28
CA ASN A 190 -25.13 -2.82 11.89
C ASN A 190 -24.51 -3.37 10.58
N TYR A 191 -24.21 -2.52 9.60
CA TYR A 191 -23.52 -2.98 8.40
C TYR A 191 -22.05 -3.35 8.67
N GLU A 192 -21.33 -2.56 9.46
CA GLU A 192 -19.95 -2.86 9.85
C GLU A 192 -19.86 -4.16 10.66
N GLU A 193 -20.74 -4.35 11.65
CA GLU A 193 -20.81 -5.58 12.46
C GLU A 193 -21.08 -6.81 11.61
N LYS A 194 -21.98 -6.72 10.62
CA LYS A 194 -22.22 -7.83 9.68
C LYS A 194 -21.02 -8.10 8.76
N ALA A 195 -20.28 -7.07 8.35
CA ALA A 195 -19.05 -7.25 7.59
C ALA A 195 -18.00 -8.00 8.43
N ILE A 196 -17.78 -7.53 9.65
CA ILE A 196 -16.88 -8.10 10.66
C ILE A 196 -17.26 -9.54 10.98
N GLU A 197 -18.53 -9.84 11.19
CA GLU A 197 -19.02 -11.20 11.45
C GLU A 197 -18.60 -12.17 10.34
N ASN A 198 -18.83 -11.78 9.08
CA ASN A 198 -18.45 -12.60 7.93
C ASN A 198 -16.94 -12.80 7.81
N TYR A 199 -16.14 -11.75 8.01
CA TYR A 199 -14.68 -11.84 7.97
C TYR A 199 -14.12 -12.65 9.14
N ASN A 200 -14.71 -12.54 10.33
CA ASN A 200 -14.34 -13.32 11.50
C ASN A 200 -14.64 -14.81 11.30
N ILE A 201 -15.84 -15.16 10.82
CA ILE A 201 -16.17 -16.56 10.48
C ILE A 201 -15.17 -17.12 9.47
N LEU A 202 -14.83 -16.35 8.43
CA LEU A 202 -13.87 -16.80 7.44
C LEU A 202 -12.44 -16.90 7.99
N CYS A 203 -11.99 -15.95 8.81
CA CYS A 203 -10.68 -16.01 9.47
C CYS A 203 -10.57 -17.23 10.39
N GLN A 204 -11.62 -17.61 11.11
CA GLN A 204 -11.64 -18.83 11.93
C GLN A 204 -11.63 -20.10 11.08
N LYS A 205 -12.34 -20.10 9.94
CA LYS A 205 -12.48 -21.26 9.05
C LYS A 205 -11.23 -21.50 8.18
N ASN A 206 -10.67 -20.42 7.65
CA ASN A 206 -9.56 -20.41 6.70
C ASN A 206 -8.73 -19.13 6.90
N PRO A 207 -7.86 -19.08 7.93
CA PRO A 207 -7.10 -17.88 8.28
C PRO A 207 -6.15 -17.41 7.17
N ASP A 208 -5.76 -18.32 6.27
CA ASP A 208 -4.86 -18.04 5.15
C ASP A 208 -5.61 -17.58 3.88
N TYR A 209 -6.94 -17.41 3.93
CA TYR A 209 -7.72 -16.98 2.78
C TYR A 209 -7.18 -15.63 2.26
N PRO A 210 -6.75 -15.55 0.98
CA PRO A 210 -6.08 -14.36 0.45
C PRO A 210 -7.07 -13.25 0.09
N THR A 211 -6.68 -12.01 0.38
CA THR A 211 -7.39 -10.78 0.02
C THR A 211 -6.41 -9.77 -0.60
N VAL A 212 -6.94 -8.63 -1.05
CA VAL A 212 -6.13 -7.53 -1.61
C VAL A 212 -5.27 -6.80 -0.58
N VAL A 213 -5.44 -7.06 0.72
CA VAL A 213 -4.68 -6.43 1.82
C VAL A 213 -3.95 -7.46 2.70
N GLY A 214 -3.70 -8.66 2.19
CA GLY A 214 -3.12 -9.76 2.96
C GLY A 214 -4.14 -10.88 3.18
N ASN A 215 -4.02 -11.65 4.26
CA ASN A 215 -4.99 -12.71 4.54
C ASN A 215 -6.31 -12.12 5.10
N ILE A 216 -7.32 -12.98 5.29
CA ILE A 216 -8.63 -12.55 5.77
C ILE A 216 -8.58 -11.98 7.19
N CYS A 217 -7.69 -12.46 8.05
CA CYS A 217 -7.54 -11.93 9.40
C CYS A 217 -6.98 -10.50 9.36
N ASN A 218 -6.00 -10.21 8.49
CA ASN A 218 -5.57 -8.84 8.23
C ASN A 218 -6.71 -7.95 7.73
N LYS A 219 -7.58 -8.49 6.86
CA LYS A 219 -8.75 -7.74 6.38
C LYS A 219 -9.77 -7.45 7.49
N LEU A 220 -9.98 -8.41 8.41
CA LEU A 220 -10.81 -8.23 9.60
C LEU A 220 -10.25 -7.12 10.50
N ASP A 221 -8.95 -7.14 10.80
CA ASP A 221 -8.30 -6.11 11.61
C ASP A 221 -8.47 -4.73 10.99
N ASN A 222 -8.30 -4.64 9.66
CA ASN A 222 -8.49 -3.40 8.94
C ASN A 222 -9.94 -2.88 8.98
N GLU A 223 -10.94 -3.76 9.04
CA GLU A 223 -12.36 -3.36 9.12
C GLU A 223 -12.67 -2.66 10.46
N TYR A 224 -12.09 -3.15 11.56
CA TYR A 224 -12.22 -2.50 12.87
C TYR A 224 -11.60 -1.11 12.87
N VAL A 225 -10.37 -0.97 12.35
CA VAL A 225 -9.68 0.32 12.36
C VAL A 225 -10.26 1.31 11.35
N SER A 226 -10.76 0.84 10.20
CA SER A 226 -11.48 1.71 9.25
C SER A 226 -12.79 2.25 9.87
N THR A 227 -13.51 1.40 10.61
CA THR A 227 -14.72 1.83 11.31
C THR A 227 -14.40 2.84 12.41
N TYR A 228 -13.35 2.60 13.21
CA TYR A 228 -12.83 3.58 14.17
C TYR A 228 -12.51 4.92 13.49
N LEU A 229 -11.83 4.91 12.35
CA LEU A 229 -11.48 6.13 11.63
C LEU A 229 -12.73 6.89 11.17
N ASN A 230 -13.71 6.19 10.58
CA ASN A 230 -14.96 6.81 10.13
C ASN A 230 -15.77 7.40 11.30
N LEU A 231 -15.89 6.66 12.41
CA LEU A 231 -16.54 7.16 13.63
C LEU A 231 -15.76 8.35 14.23
N SER A 232 -14.42 8.33 14.16
CA SER A 232 -13.59 9.46 14.57
C SER A 232 -13.87 10.69 13.71
N ILE A 233 -14.05 10.54 12.40
CA ILE A 233 -14.33 11.65 11.48
C ILE A 233 -15.73 12.22 11.74
N TYR A 234 -16.78 11.39 11.66
CA TYR A 234 -18.17 11.85 11.58
C TYR A 234 -18.93 11.82 12.93
N GLN A 235 -18.48 11.02 13.91
CA GLN A 235 -19.15 10.86 15.19
C GLN A 235 -18.36 11.51 16.34
N ASN A 236 -17.90 10.76 17.32
CA ASN A 236 -17.12 11.27 18.44
C ASN A 236 -16.10 10.23 18.89
N GLN A 237 -15.10 10.70 19.63
CA GLN A 237 -13.97 9.87 20.05
C GLN A 237 -14.38 8.70 20.95
N ALA A 238 -15.40 8.88 21.81
CA ALA A 238 -15.84 7.82 22.71
C ALA A 238 -16.45 6.64 21.94
N GLU A 239 -17.36 6.92 21.01
CA GLU A 239 -17.97 5.92 20.12
C GLU A 239 -16.90 5.24 19.25
N ALA A 240 -15.99 6.02 18.68
CA ALA A 240 -14.89 5.48 17.87
C ALA A 240 -14.02 4.51 18.69
N LEU A 241 -13.54 4.92 19.87
CA LEU A 241 -12.68 4.10 20.72
C LEU A 241 -13.39 2.85 21.25
N ALA A 242 -14.69 2.93 21.53
CA ALA A 242 -15.49 1.80 21.98
C ALA A 242 -15.58 0.68 20.93
N PHE A 243 -15.45 1.02 19.64
CA PHE A 243 -15.48 0.05 18.55
C PHE A 243 -14.17 -0.73 18.38
N LEU A 244 -13.05 -0.25 18.95
CA LEU A 244 -11.76 -0.96 18.85
C LEU A 244 -11.66 -2.08 19.89
N PRO A 245 -11.51 -3.36 19.46
CA PRO A 245 -11.33 -4.46 20.38
C PRO A 245 -9.96 -4.40 21.08
N GLU A 246 -9.81 -5.17 22.16
CA GLU A 246 -8.50 -5.46 22.76
C GLU A 246 -7.74 -6.47 21.88
N ASP A 247 -6.41 -6.47 21.97
CA ASP A 247 -5.52 -7.46 21.34
C ASP A 247 -5.76 -7.70 19.84
N LEU A 248 -6.17 -6.65 19.11
CA LEU A 248 -6.48 -6.73 17.68
C LEU A 248 -5.28 -7.20 16.84
N TYR A 249 -4.10 -6.67 17.15
CA TYR A 249 -2.87 -6.97 16.42
C TYR A 249 -1.91 -7.80 17.26
N THR A 250 -1.12 -8.64 16.60
CA THR A 250 -0.05 -9.40 17.26
C THR A 250 1.05 -8.47 17.80
N ASP A 251 1.80 -8.94 18.79
CA ASP A 251 2.94 -8.21 19.36
C ASP A 251 3.93 -7.76 18.28
N PHE A 252 4.18 -8.60 17.27
CA PHE A 252 5.02 -8.26 16.12
C PHE A 252 4.57 -7.00 15.37
N VAL A 253 3.27 -6.90 15.08
CA VAL A 253 2.70 -5.73 14.37
C VAL A 253 2.71 -4.51 15.28
N MET A 254 2.52 -4.71 16.59
CA MET A 254 2.60 -3.63 17.58
C MET A 254 4.02 -3.12 17.79
N ASP A 255 5.03 -3.99 17.73
CA ASP A 255 6.44 -3.57 17.74
C ASP A 255 6.78 -2.75 16.51
N TYR A 256 6.31 -3.18 15.33
CA TYR A 256 6.42 -2.38 14.11
C TYR A 256 5.84 -0.98 14.29
N ALA A 257 4.61 -0.90 14.79
CA ALA A 257 3.96 0.38 15.03
C ALA A 257 4.73 1.25 16.03
N LYS A 258 5.12 0.66 17.18
CA LYS A 258 5.83 1.39 18.25
C LYS A 258 7.23 1.82 17.81
N ASN A 259 7.98 0.99 17.09
CA ASN A 259 9.31 1.33 16.58
C ASN A 259 9.25 2.51 15.60
N TYR A 260 8.28 2.53 14.69
CA TYR A 260 8.05 3.67 13.80
C TYR A 260 7.66 4.92 14.59
N LEU A 261 6.69 4.82 15.50
CA LEU A 261 6.27 5.96 16.31
C LEU A 261 7.40 6.48 17.23
N ASN A 262 8.25 5.61 17.76
CA ASN A 262 9.42 5.98 18.56
C ASN A 262 10.53 6.66 17.75
N SER A 263 10.49 6.52 16.43
CA SER A 263 11.39 7.22 15.50
C SER A 263 11.03 8.70 15.31
N LEU A 264 9.86 9.14 15.78
CA LEU A 264 9.34 10.48 15.51
C LEU A 264 9.69 11.44 16.64
N GLU A 265 9.99 12.70 16.31
CA GLU A 265 10.10 13.75 17.33
C GLU A 265 8.72 14.07 17.95
N PRO A 266 8.68 14.71 19.14
CA PRO A 266 7.43 15.14 19.76
C PRO A 266 6.59 16.01 18.81
N ASN A 267 5.27 15.79 18.82
CA ASN A 267 4.29 16.49 18.00
C ASN A 267 4.57 16.38 16.49
N ALA A 268 5.22 15.33 15.99
CA ALA A 268 5.47 15.19 14.55
C ALA A 268 4.18 14.99 13.72
N ILE A 269 4.27 15.22 12.41
CA ILE A 269 3.34 14.70 11.40
C ILE A 269 4.02 13.54 10.69
N LEU A 270 3.36 12.39 10.59
CA LEU A 270 3.80 11.23 9.81
C LEU A 270 2.86 11.02 8.61
N PHE A 271 3.39 11.15 7.41
CA PHE A 271 2.74 10.67 6.19
C PHE A 271 2.94 9.16 6.02
N THR A 272 1.87 8.47 5.67
CA THR A 272 1.82 7.04 5.36
C THR A 272 0.72 6.79 4.32
N THR A 273 0.50 5.55 3.91
CA THR A 273 -0.53 5.20 2.92
C THR A 273 -1.11 3.82 3.16
N GLY A 274 -2.30 3.58 2.62
CA GLY A 274 -2.95 2.28 2.70
C GLY A 274 -3.28 1.83 4.12
N ASP A 275 -4.02 0.73 4.21
CA ASP A 275 -4.57 0.27 5.48
C ASP A 275 -3.45 -0.34 6.35
N ASN A 276 -2.65 -1.25 5.78
CA ASN A 276 -1.64 -2.02 6.52
C ASN A 276 -0.49 -1.17 7.09
N ASP A 277 -0.12 -0.07 6.43
CA ASP A 277 0.94 0.83 6.91
C ASP A 277 0.42 1.97 7.79
N THR A 278 -0.91 2.16 7.88
CA THR A 278 -1.53 3.23 8.66
C THR A 278 -2.20 2.72 9.94
N PHE A 279 -3.01 1.68 9.82
CA PHE A 279 -3.93 1.25 10.87
C PHE A 279 -3.23 0.70 12.12
N PRO A 280 -2.11 -0.05 12.03
CA PRO A 280 -1.34 -0.42 13.21
C PRO A 280 -0.88 0.80 14.03
N PHE A 281 -0.48 1.89 13.37
CA PHE A 281 -0.07 3.13 14.03
C PHE A 281 -1.27 3.78 14.74
N MET A 282 -2.41 3.88 14.05
CA MET A 282 -3.64 4.44 14.63
C MET A 282 -4.13 3.62 15.83
N TYR A 283 -4.09 2.29 15.75
CA TYR A 283 -4.47 1.41 16.85
C TYR A 283 -3.53 1.57 18.06
N ALA A 284 -2.21 1.62 17.83
CA ALA A 284 -1.25 1.87 18.91
C ALA A 284 -1.50 3.21 19.62
N GLN A 285 -1.86 4.26 18.89
CA GLN A 285 -2.23 5.54 19.49
C GLN A 285 -3.58 5.50 20.22
N ALA A 286 -4.61 4.96 19.58
CA ALA A 286 -5.98 5.01 20.07
C ALA A 286 -6.20 4.07 21.27
N LYS A 287 -5.76 2.82 21.12
CA LYS A 287 -5.98 1.76 22.10
C LYS A 287 -4.90 1.70 23.17
N LEU A 288 -3.63 1.72 22.75
CA LEU A 288 -2.49 1.59 23.66
C LEU A 288 -1.99 2.93 24.23
N LYS A 289 -2.59 4.05 23.79
CA LYS A 289 -2.21 5.41 24.18
C LYS A 289 -0.73 5.74 23.92
N HIS A 290 -0.13 5.08 22.93
CA HIS A 290 1.29 5.26 22.58
C HIS A 290 1.46 6.40 21.57
N ARG A 291 2.24 7.43 21.90
CA ARG A 291 2.56 8.56 20.99
C ARG A 291 1.33 9.25 20.39
N GLN A 292 0.31 9.51 21.21
CA GLN A 292 -0.91 10.23 20.80
C GLN A 292 -0.67 11.68 20.34
N ASP A 293 0.53 12.22 20.56
CA ASP A 293 0.97 13.55 20.11
C ASP A 293 1.27 13.63 18.61
N VAL A 294 1.49 12.49 17.94
CA VAL A 294 1.83 12.44 16.51
C VAL A 294 0.56 12.50 15.67
N ALA A 295 0.54 13.35 14.64
CA ALA A 295 -0.50 13.29 13.60
C ALA A 295 -0.15 12.23 12.56
N ILE A 296 -1.03 11.25 12.35
CA ILE A 296 -0.91 10.28 11.27
C ILE A 296 -1.76 10.75 10.09
N VAL A 297 -1.12 10.93 8.93
CA VAL A 297 -1.76 11.37 7.69
C VAL A 297 -1.64 10.27 6.64
N ASN A 298 -2.76 9.64 6.32
CA ASN A 298 -2.85 8.70 5.20
C ASN A 298 -3.08 9.47 3.91
N THR A 299 -2.10 9.44 3.01
CA THR A 299 -2.13 10.19 1.74
C THR A 299 -3.23 9.71 0.79
N SER A 300 -3.60 8.41 0.85
CA SER A 300 -4.68 7.84 0.02
C SER A 300 -6.05 8.45 0.37
N LEU A 301 -6.20 8.99 1.58
CA LEU A 301 -7.43 9.62 2.05
C LEU A 301 -7.45 11.14 1.85
N LEU A 302 -6.35 11.78 1.43
CA LEU A 302 -6.28 13.23 1.22
C LEU A 302 -7.16 13.73 0.05
N ASN A 303 -7.71 12.84 -0.76
CA ASN A 303 -8.73 13.21 -1.75
C ASN A 303 -10.14 13.34 -1.14
N GLN A 304 -10.36 12.91 0.10
CA GLN A 304 -11.64 12.99 0.80
C GLN A 304 -11.71 14.26 1.67
N ASN A 305 -12.64 15.16 1.37
CA ASN A 305 -12.76 16.46 2.05
C ASN A 305 -12.96 16.31 3.56
N SER A 306 -13.84 15.38 3.97
CA SER A 306 -14.12 15.11 5.38
C SER A 306 -12.90 14.65 6.16
N TYR A 307 -12.04 13.82 5.56
CA TYR A 307 -10.77 13.42 6.17
C TYR A 307 -9.81 14.61 6.30
N VAL A 308 -9.67 15.42 5.25
CA VAL A 308 -8.79 16.61 5.27
C VAL A 308 -9.27 17.63 6.30
N ASN A 309 -10.58 17.84 6.39
CA ASN A 309 -11.15 18.76 7.36
C ASN A 309 -11.09 18.20 8.79
N HIS A 310 -11.21 16.89 8.97
CA HIS A 310 -10.96 16.24 10.27
C HIS A 310 -9.53 16.52 10.76
N LEU A 311 -8.53 16.40 9.87
CA LEU A 311 -7.14 16.74 10.21
C LEU A 311 -6.94 18.23 10.50
N ARG A 312 -7.70 19.11 9.84
CA ARG A 312 -7.60 20.57 9.95
C ARG A 312 -8.24 21.13 11.21
N ASP A 313 -9.45 20.68 11.53
CA ASP A 313 -10.33 21.33 12.50
C ASP A 313 -10.29 20.64 13.86
N ASP A 314 -10.01 19.33 13.90
CA ASP A 314 -10.11 18.55 15.12
C ASP A 314 -8.75 18.26 15.76
N MET A 315 -8.75 18.20 17.09
CA MET A 315 -7.68 17.51 17.81
C MET A 315 -7.92 16.01 17.67
N VAL A 316 -7.01 15.31 16.97
CA VAL A 316 -7.06 13.86 16.80
C VAL A 316 -6.29 13.22 17.95
N LEU A 317 -7.02 12.61 18.89
CA LEU A 317 -6.46 12.15 20.17
C LEU A 317 -5.79 13.31 20.94
N ALA A 318 -4.46 13.32 21.06
CA ALA A 318 -3.68 14.40 21.69
C ALA A 318 -2.85 15.21 20.68
N SER A 319 -2.99 14.94 19.38
CA SER A 319 -2.29 15.68 18.32
C SER A 319 -3.02 16.97 18.00
N SER A 320 -2.28 18.08 17.98
CA SER A 320 -2.82 19.37 17.55
C SER A 320 -3.32 19.32 16.10
N PRO A 321 -4.37 20.11 15.76
CA PRO A 321 -4.86 20.20 14.39
C PRO A 321 -3.76 20.59 13.39
N ILE A 322 -3.84 20.04 12.19
CA ILE A 322 -2.86 20.26 11.13
C ILE A 322 -3.18 21.58 10.42
N LYS A 323 -2.15 22.42 10.22
CA LYS A 323 -2.33 23.69 9.50
C LYS A 323 -2.35 23.45 7.99
N PHE A 324 -3.17 24.23 7.30
CA PHE A 324 -3.22 24.30 5.84
C PHE A 324 -3.33 25.76 5.42
N ALA A 325 -2.74 26.10 4.28
CA ALA A 325 -2.86 27.39 3.63
C ALA A 325 -4.13 27.46 2.79
N LEU A 326 -4.50 26.38 2.08
CA LEU A 326 -5.76 26.31 1.36
C LEU A 326 -6.94 26.36 2.34
N LYS A 327 -7.97 27.14 1.98
CA LYS A 327 -9.26 27.17 2.68
C LYS A 327 -10.15 26.03 2.17
N PRO A 328 -11.09 25.50 2.99
CA PRO A 328 -12.00 24.44 2.57
C PRO A 328 -12.69 24.68 1.22
N ASP A 329 -13.21 25.90 1.00
CA ASP A 329 -13.88 26.29 -0.26
C ASP A 329 -13.05 26.08 -1.53
N ALA A 330 -11.71 26.13 -1.43
CA ALA A 330 -10.82 25.97 -2.59
C ALA A 330 -10.80 24.54 -3.13
N TYR A 331 -11.07 23.54 -2.28
CA TYR A 331 -11.07 22.12 -2.64
C TYR A 331 -12.40 21.41 -2.34
N ALA A 332 -13.41 22.14 -1.86
CA ALA A 332 -14.76 21.64 -1.61
C ALA A 332 -15.37 21.04 -2.89
N LYS A 333 -16.29 20.08 -2.73
CA LYS A 333 -16.91 19.35 -3.85
C LYS A 333 -15.85 18.76 -4.80
N GLU A 334 -15.98 18.97 -6.11
CA GLU A 334 -15.03 18.51 -7.13
C GLU A 334 -13.97 19.56 -7.53
N ASN A 335 -13.92 20.70 -6.82
CA ASN A 335 -12.98 21.75 -7.13
C ASN A 335 -11.53 21.29 -6.91
N LEU A 336 -10.62 21.81 -7.73
CA LEU A 336 -9.18 21.58 -7.61
C LEU A 336 -8.80 20.10 -7.58
N SER A 337 -9.53 19.28 -8.36
CA SER A 337 -9.24 17.85 -8.53
C SER A 337 -7.79 17.60 -9.00
N TYR A 338 -7.25 18.54 -9.79
CA TYR A 338 -5.83 18.60 -10.14
C TYR A 338 -5.41 20.04 -10.47
N ILE A 339 -4.10 20.29 -10.41
CA ILE A 339 -3.45 21.49 -10.93
C ILE A 339 -2.72 21.13 -12.22
N VAL A 340 -2.85 21.95 -13.26
CA VAL A 340 -2.03 21.84 -14.48
C VAL A 340 -0.74 22.63 -14.30
N LEU A 341 0.40 22.02 -14.61
CA LEU A 341 1.70 22.66 -14.56
C LEU A 341 2.14 23.09 -15.95
N GLY A 342 2.60 24.33 -16.08
CA GLY A 342 3.28 24.81 -17.27
C GLY A 342 4.65 24.15 -17.42
N SER A 343 5.09 23.92 -18.65
CA SER A 343 6.33 23.20 -18.95
C SER A 343 7.35 24.07 -19.69
N ASN A 344 7.36 25.38 -19.44
CA ASN A 344 8.29 26.27 -20.14
C ASN A 344 9.73 25.95 -19.72
N LYS A 345 10.48 25.26 -20.59
CA LYS A 345 11.83 24.77 -20.30
C LYS A 345 12.85 25.89 -20.08
N ASN A 346 12.52 27.11 -20.51
CA ASN A 346 13.40 28.28 -20.39
C ASN A 346 13.16 29.08 -19.08
N ASP A 347 12.23 28.64 -18.23
CA ASP A 347 11.95 29.30 -16.95
C ASP A 347 12.65 28.58 -15.80
N ASP A 348 13.65 29.22 -15.20
CA ASP A 348 14.35 28.75 -14.00
C ASP A 348 13.72 29.23 -12.69
N LYS A 349 12.61 29.97 -12.77
CA LYS A 349 11.89 30.45 -11.60
C LYS A 349 11.11 29.32 -10.94
N TYR A 350 11.31 29.18 -9.64
CA TYR A 350 10.46 28.37 -8.77
C TYR A 350 9.30 29.23 -8.27
N LEU A 351 8.09 28.68 -8.25
CA LEU A 351 6.96 29.29 -7.57
C LEU A 351 6.99 28.93 -6.08
N ASP A 352 6.91 29.93 -5.21
CA ASP A 352 6.70 29.69 -3.78
C ASP A 352 5.31 29.08 -3.56
N LEU A 353 5.26 27.89 -2.97
CA LEU A 353 4.02 27.15 -2.82
C LEU A 353 3.02 27.92 -1.96
N LYS A 354 3.45 28.49 -0.81
CA LYS A 354 2.55 29.15 0.13
C LYS A 354 1.85 30.35 -0.52
N SER A 355 2.61 31.19 -1.23
CA SER A 355 2.07 32.31 -1.99
C SER A 355 1.13 31.85 -3.10
N THR A 356 1.47 30.76 -3.79
CA THR A 356 0.63 30.17 -4.83
C THR A 356 -0.71 29.68 -4.28
N LEU A 357 -0.72 29.01 -3.13
CA LEU A 357 -1.95 28.55 -2.46
C LEU A 357 -2.81 29.73 -2.00
N GLN A 358 -2.20 30.83 -1.56
CA GLN A 358 -2.94 32.05 -1.22
C GLN A 358 -3.65 32.65 -2.44
N LEU A 359 -2.99 32.75 -3.59
CA LEU A 359 -3.61 33.21 -4.84
C LEU A 359 -4.78 32.31 -5.28
N ILE A 360 -4.67 31.00 -5.06
CA ILE A 360 -5.76 30.05 -5.31
C ILE A 360 -6.97 30.36 -4.40
N ASN A 361 -6.75 30.60 -3.11
CA ASN A 361 -7.83 30.96 -2.19
C ASN A 361 -8.55 32.25 -2.60
N GLU A 362 -7.82 33.23 -3.13
CA GLU A 362 -8.33 34.55 -3.51
C GLU A 362 -8.98 34.55 -4.91
N LYS A 363 -8.98 33.40 -5.62
CA LYS A 363 -9.36 33.29 -7.03
C LYS A 363 -8.69 34.36 -7.89
N ASP A 364 -7.41 34.62 -7.60
CA ASP A 364 -6.67 35.71 -8.24
C ASP A 364 -6.59 35.54 -9.76
N SER A 365 -6.72 36.64 -10.49
CA SER A 365 -6.74 36.68 -11.96
C SER A 365 -5.46 36.14 -12.62
N SER A 366 -4.34 36.09 -11.90
CA SER A 366 -3.08 35.51 -12.38
C SER A 366 -3.10 33.98 -12.42
N VAL A 367 -4.04 33.33 -11.73
CA VAL A 367 -4.26 31.88 -11.77
C VAL A 367 -5.33 31.58 -12.82
N VAL A 368 -4.96 30.81 -13.83
CA VAL A 368 -5.91 30.41 -14.88
C VAL A 368 -6.69 29.19 -14.41
N TYR A 369 -8.02 29.27 -14.40
CA TYR A 369 -8.91 28.17 -14.02
C TYR A 369 -9.53 27.50 -15.25
N LYS A 370 -9.65 26.17 -15.24
CA LYS A 370 -10.47 25.44 -16.22
C LYS A 370 -11.92 25.33 -15.73
N ALA A 371 -12.87 25.70 -16.60
CA ALA A 371 -14.27 25.97 -16.24
C ALA A 371 -15.03 24.82 -15.56
N ALA A 372 -14.80 23.55 -15.92
CA ALA A 372 -15.65 22.45 -15.44
C ALA A 372 -15.47 22.09 -13.95
N LYS A 373 -14.29 22.33 -13.35
CA LYS A 373 -13.96 21.97 -11.95
C LYS A 373 -13.05 22.98 -11.25
N GLU A 374 -13.01 24.22 -11.77
CA GLU A 374 -12.10 25.27 -11.30
C GLU A 374 -10.65 24.79 -11.08
N ASN A 375 -10.13 23.96 -11.99
CA ASN A 375 -8.78 23.42 -11.85
C ASN A 375 -7.77 24.51 -12.18
N ALA A 376 -6.89 24.83 -11.23
CA ALA A 376 -5.86 25.84 -11.39
C ALA A 376 -4.78 25.40 -12.41
N LYS A 377 -4.20 26.38 -13.10
CA LYS A 377 -3.05 26.21 -13.98
C LYS A 377 -1.93 27.14 -13.54
N LEU A 378 -0.77 26.56 -13.24
CA LEU A 378 0.45 27.26 -12.88
C LEU A 378 1.34 27.50 -14.11
N SER A 379 2.19 28.51 -14.06
CA SER A 379 3.08 28.88 -15.16
C SER A 379 4.27 27.93 -15.35
N THR A 380 4.66 27.20 -14.31
CA THR A 380 5.85 26.35 -14.27
C THR A 380 5.57 25.03 -13.55
N ASN A 381 6.47 24.06 -13.72
CA ASN A 381 6.52 22.77 -13.04
C ASN A 381 7.54 22.77 -11.87
N LYS A 382 8.10 23.93 -11.53
CA LYS A 382 9.08 24.13 -10.46
C LYS A 382 8.42 24.79 -9.25
N ILE A 383 8.39 24.10 -8.10
CA ILE A 383 7.76 24.55 -6.85
C ILE A 383 8.81 24.65 -5.74
N ALA A 384 8.78 25.73 -4.97
CA ALA A 384 9.64 25.95 -3.82
C ALA A 384 8.82 25.95 -2.51
N ILE A 385 9.39 25.36 -1.46
CA ILE A 385 8.87 25.44 -0.09
C ILE A 385 9.98 25.94 0.82
N ALA A 386 9.85 27.18 1.31
CA ALA A 386 10.85 27.77 2.19
C ALA A 386 10.78 27.17 3.62
N ILE A 387 11.93 26.77 4.16
CA ILE A 387 12.09 26.21 5.51
C ILE A 387 13.21 26.97 6.21
N ASN A 388 12.86 27.93 7.07
CA ASN A 388 13.82 28.83 7.72
C ASN A 388 14.76 29.49 6.69
N GLN A 389 16.07 29.18 6.72
CA GLN A 389 17.08 29.69 5.79
C GLN A 389 17.23 28.83 4.52
N ASP A 390 16.63 27.63 4.52
CA ASP A 390 16.73 26.65 3.44
C ASP A 390 15.44 26.59 2.60
N THR A 391 15.46 25.80 1.52
CA THR A 391 14.31 25.66 0.61
C THR A 391 14.26 24.28 -0.04
N LEU A 392 13.10 23.63 0.00
CA LEU A 392 12.81 22.47 -0.84
C LEU A 392 12.53 22.97 -2.26
N LYS A 393 13.30 22.51 -3.24
CA LYS A 393 13.18 22.86 -4.66
C LYS A 393 12.69 21.63 -5.43
N LEU A 394 11.41 21.60 -5.72
CA LEU A 394 10.72 20.48 -6.34
C LEU A 394 10.56 20.74 -7.84
N THR A 395 10.98 19.78 -8.68
CA THR A 395 10.79 19.85 -10.13
C THR A 395 9.96 18.67 -10.60
N TYR A 396 8.77 18.96 -11.12
CA TYR A 396 7.83 17.95 -11.58
C TYR A 396 8.17 17.45 -12.99
N LYS A 397 8.19 16.13 -13.18
CA LYS A 397 8.30 15.50 -14.51
C LYS A 397 6.95 15.42 -15.21
N THR A 398 5.86 15.37 -14.45
CA THR A 398 4.48 15.42 -14.95
C THR A 398 4.06 16.86 -15.17
N ASN A 399 3.01 17.05 -15.98
CA ASN A 399 2.38 18.35 -16.23
C ASN A 399 1.15 18.58 -15.35
N TYR A 400 1.01 17.83 -14.25
CA TYR A 400 -0.08 18.00 -13.28
C TYR A 400 0.32 17.55 -11.88
N ILE A 401 -0.39 18.09 -10.89
CA ILE A 401 -0.40 17.67 -9.48
C ILE A 401 -1.83 17.31 -9.12
N VAL A 402 -2.07 16.13 -8.57
CA VAL A 402 -3.41 15.72 -8.14
C VAL A 402 -3.74 16.30 -6.76
N LYS A 403 -5.03 16.45 -6.44
CA LYS A 403 -5.51 17.04 -5.18
C LYS A 403 -4.83 16.49 -3.92
N GLY A 404 -4.79 15.17 -3.76
CA GLY A 404 -4.16 14.55 -2.58
C GLY A 404 -2.68 14.92 -2.41
N GLU A 405 -1.92 14.96 -3.51
CA GLU A 405 -0.51 15.37 -3.48
C GLU A 405 -0.37 16.88 -3.16
N LEU A 406 -1.22 17.72 -3.75
CA LEU A 406 -1.25 19.16 -3.45
C LEU A 406 -1.52 19.43 -1.97
N LEU A 407 -2.49 18.71 -1.38
CA LEU A 407 -2.82 18.85 0.04
C LEU A 407 -1.71 18.32 0.94
N ALA A 408 -0.99 17.25 0.55
CA ALA A 408 0.20 16.82 1.26
C ALA A 408 1.30 17.90 1.25
N LEU A 409 1.54 18.54 0.09
CA LEU A 409 2.48 19.65 -0.02
C LEU A 409 2.06 20.89 0.76
N ASP A 410 0.76 21.19 0.82
CA ASP A 410 0.22 22.25 1.67
C ASP A 410 0.52 21.96 3.15
N ILE A 411 0.22 20.75 3.64
CA ILE A 411 0.55 20.34 5.01
C ILE A 411 2.05 20.55 5.28
N ILE A 412 2.94 20.14 4.36
CA ILE A 412 4.37 20.37 4.50
C ILE A 412 4.66 21.88 4.62
N ALA A 413 4.25 22.68 3.65
CA ALA A 413 4.54 24.12 3.61
C ALA A 413 3.96 24.90 4.82
N SER A 414 2.82 24.45 5.34
CA SER A 414 2.10 25.09 6.43
C SER A 414 2.61 24.71 7.82
N ASN A 415 3.30 23.56 7.97
CA ASN A 415 3.69 23.03 9.28
C ASN A 415 5.20 22.87 9.49
N ILE A 416 5.99 22.60 8.45
CA ILE A 416 7.38 22.12 8.57
C ILE A 416 8.34 23.06 9.33
N LYS A 417 8.02 24.35 9.43
CA LYS A 417 8.81 25.33 10.21
C LYS A 417 8.62 25.18 11.73
N THR A 418 7.47 24.70 12.18
CA THR A 418 7.11 24.64 13.61
C THR A 418 6.82 23.22 14.10
N ARG A 419 6.67 22.27 13.19
CA ARG A 419 6.27 20.90 13.46
C ARG A 419 7.10 19.96 12.59
N PRO A 420 7.81 18.98 13.18
CA PRO A 420 8.56 18.02 12.38
C PRO A 420 7.66 17.21 11.45
N VAL A 421 8.11 16.98 10.22
CA VAL A 421 7.34 16.26 9.20
C VAL A 421 8.13 15.06 8.72
N TYR A 422 7.49 13.91 8.76
CA TYR A 422 8.03 12.60 8.44
C TYR A 422 7.18 11.91 7.39
N CYS A 423 7.76 10.91 6.75
CA CYS A 423 7.03 9.93 5.98
C CYS A 423 7.55 8.51 6.23
N THR A 424 6.71 7.52 5.95
CA THR A 424 7.17 6.16 5.63
C THR A 424 7.93 6.18 4.30
N PHE A 425 8.65 5.11 3.99
CA PHE A 425 9.51 5.06 2.82
C PHE A 425 8.74 5.32 1.51
N ASN A 426 9.23 6.26 0.70
CA ASN A 426 8.74 6.58 -0.65
C ASN A 426 7.26 7.02 -0.73
N GLU A 427 6.69 7.51 0.37
CA GLU A 427 5.29 7.95 0.42
C GLU A 427 5.00 9.19 -0.42
N LEU A 428 5.93 10.15 -0.38
CA LEU A 428 5.85 11.39 -1.15
C LEU A 428 7.04 11.47 -2.10
N PRO A 429 6.98 10.79 -3.27
CA PRO A 429 8.12 10.71 -4.17
C PRO A 429 8.68 12.07 -4.56
N VAL A 430 7.86 13.13 -4.67
CA VAL A 430 8.36 14.46 -5.06
C VAL A 430 9.43 15.02 -4.10
N VAL A 431 9.41 14.63 -2.81
CA VAL A 431 10.38 15.11 -1.81
C VAL A 431 11.56 14.17 -1.58
N PHE A 432 11.76 13.14 -2.41
CA PHE A 432 12.79 12.10 -2.17
C PHE A 432 14.20 12.66 -1.93
N ASN A 433 14.58 13.73 -2.64
CA ASN A 433 15.88 14.42 -2.49
C ASN A 433 16.05 15.15 -1.15
N TYR A 434 15.06 15.10 -0.28
CA TYR A 434 15.00 15.80 1.00
C TYR A 434 14.67 14.84 2.15
N LEU A 435 14.73 13.53 1.91
CA LEU A 435 14.50 12.53 2.94
C LEU A 435 15.78 12.26 3.74
N GLU A 436 15.67 12.38 5.05
CA GLU A 436 16.71 12.06 6.03
C GLU A 436 16.24 10.86 6.86
N LYS A 437 17.02 9.78 6.88
CA LYS A 437 16.69 8.59 7.70
C LYS A 437 16.84 8.95 9.18
N SER A 438 15.81 8.68 9.97
CA SER A 438 15.77 9.05 11.39
C SER A 438 15.02 7.95 12.15
N GLY A 439 15.76 6.95 12.63
CA GLY A 439 15.19 5.69 13.09
C GLY A 439 14.64 4.87 11.91
N PHE A 440 13.41 4.37 12.02
CA PHE A 440 12.75 3.66 10.91
C PHE A 440 12.04 4.62 9.93
N ALA A 441 11.69 5.83 10.37
CA ALA A 441 11.01 6.84 9.56
C ALA A 441 11.97 7.74 8.77
N TYR A 442 11.42 8.53 7.85
CA TYR A 442 12.16 9.46 7.00
C TYR A 442 11.69 10.88 7.27
N LYS A 443 12.56 11.72 7.82
CA LYS A 443 12.29 13.14 8.07
C LYS A 443 12.43 13.93 6.77
N ILE A 444 11.51 14.85 6.51
CA ILE A 444 11.66 15.81 5.41
C ILE A 444 12.52 16.97 5.92
N ALA A 445 13.71 17.13 5.36
CA ALA A 445 14.66 18.17 5.73
C ALA A 445 15.24 18.84 4.47
N ALA A 446 15.23 20.18 4.42
CA ALA A 446 15.83 20.91 3.30
C ALA A 446 17.36 20.78 3.25
N SER A 447 17.97 20.57 4.42
CA SER A 447 19.40 20.30 4.59
C SER A 447 19.59 19.00 5.40
N PRO A 448 19.48 17.82 4.75
CA PRO A 448 19.69 16.54 5.43
C PRO A 448 21.07 16.44 6.07
N LYS A 449 21.12 15.92 7.29
CA LYS A 449 22.33 15.54 8.02
C LYS A 449 23.05 14.40 7.31
N ASN A 450 24.37 14.34 7.46
CA ASN A 450 25.22 13.25 6.98
C ASN A 450 24.85 12.79 5.55
N LYS A 451 24.97 13.72 4.60
CA LYS A 451 24.51 13.50 3.22
C LYS A 451 24.99 12.18 2.63
N ILE A 452 24.07 11.49 1.99
CA ILE A 452 24.33 10.23 1.29
C ILE A 452 24.39 10.55 -0.20
N GLU A 453 25.58 10.41 -0.78
CA GLU A 453 25.82 10.69 -2.19
C GLU A 453 25.34 9.52 -3.06
N ASN A 454 24.79 9.83 -4.23
CA ASN A 454 24.34 8.86 -5.25
C ASN A 454 23.25 7.87 -4.81
N ASP A 455 22.51 8.15 -3.74
CA ASP A 455 21.33 7.38 -3.39
C ASP A 455 20.09 7.97 -4.05
N ARG A 456 19.27 7.11 -4.66
CA ARG A 456 18.10 7.50 -5.45
C ARG A 456 16.87 7.82 -4.58
N TYR A 457 16.86 7.39 -3.33
CA TYR A 457 15.69 7.42 -2.47
C TYR A 457 15.93 8.09 -1.12
N LEU A 458 17.19 8.35 -0.76
CA LEU A 458 17.59 8.92 0.52
C LEU A 458 18.64 10.01 0.34
N ALA A 459 18.47 11.15 1.00
CA ALA A 459 19.39 12.28 0.88
C ALA A 459 20.39 12.39 2.06
N GLY A 460 20.07 11.79 3.21
CA GLY A 460 20.91 11.84 4.40
C GLY A 460 20.42 10.93 5.52
N ILE A 461 21.12 11.00 6.66
CA ILE A 461 20.80 10.24 7.88
C ILE A 461 21.08 11.05 9.14
N ASP A 462 20.13 11.06 10.07
CA ASP A 462 20.34 11.48 11.46
C ASP A 462 20.90 10.29 12.25
N ALA A 463 22.22 10.12 12.24
CA ALA A 463 22.89 8.92 12.75
C ALA A 463 22.64 8.71 14.24
N ASP A 464 22.77 9.75 15.07
CA ASP A 464 22.55 9.68 16.52
C ASP A 464 21.14 9.19 16.87
N LYS A 465 20.13 9.79 16.22
CA LYS A 465 18.74 9.43 16.45
C LYS A 465 18.43 8.04 15.91
N THR A 466 18.99 7.69 14.76
CA THR A 466 18.81 6.37 14.17
C THR A 466 19.44 5.29 15.05
N TYR A 467 20.66 5.51 15.57
CA TYR A 467 21.28 4.63 16.54
C TYR A 467 20.41 4.46 17.79
N SER A 468 19.92 5.56 18.39
CA SER A 468 19.11 5.45 19.60
C SER A 468 17.83 4.64 19.40
N VAL A 469 17.22 4.70 18.21
CA VAL A 469 16.02 3.92 17.91
C VAL A 469 16.37 2.45 17.66
N LEU A 470 17.39 2.18 16.84
CA LEU A 470 17.73 0.83 16.39
C LEU A 470 18.47 0.03 17.47
N VAL A 471 19.31 0.66 18.28
CA VAL A 471 20.14 -0.02 19.27
C VAL A 471 19.53 0.07 20.66
N ASP A 472 19.14 1.27 21.11
CA ASP A 472 18.73 1.46 22.51
C ASP A 472 17.25 1.13 22.78
N LYS A 473 16.36 1.43 21.82
CA LYS A 473 14.89 1.42 22.02
C LYS A 473 14.16 0.35 21.23
N PHE A 474 14.87 -0.39 20.39
CA PHE A 474 14.27 -1.33 19.47
C PHE A 474 13.56 -2.48 20.20
N GLN A 475 12.35 -2.80 19.76
CA GLN A 475 11.58 -3.93 20.26
C GLN A 475 11.24 -4.89 19.13
N TYR A 476 11.32 -6.19 19.41
CA TYR A 476 10.98 -7.22 18.45
C TYR A 476 10.56 -8.53 19.14
N HIS A 477 9.28 -8.84 19.04
CA HIS A 477 8.70 -10.12 19.42
C HIS A 477 8.56 -10.97 18.17
N LYS A 478 9.20 -12.15 18.19
CA LYS A 478 9.05 -13.12 17.10
C LYS A 478 7.60 -13.56 17.06
N ASN A 479 7.02 -13.53 15.88
CA ASN A 479 5.64 -13.89 15.69
C ASN A 479 5.45 -15.41 15.57
N THR A 480 4.28 -15.90 15.97
CA THR A 480 3.83 -17.27 15.75
C THR A 480 2.52 -17.37 14.95
N LYS A 481 1.94 -16.24 14.48
CA LYS A 481 0.56 -16.20 13.96
C LYS A 481 0.32 -15.40 12.65
N ASN A 482 1.22 -14.56 12.13
CA ASN A 482 0.93 -13.80 10.90
C ASN A 482 1.35 -14.57 9.65
N SER A 483 0.81 -14.12 8.51
CA SER A 483 1.30 -14.55 7.21
C SER A 483 2.76 -14.14 7.01
N SER A 484 3.56 -15.03 6.42
CA SER A 484 5.00 -14.85 6.18
C SER A 484 5.36 -13.59 5.37
N LYS A 485 4.42 -13.04 4.60
CA LYS A 485 4.66 -11.89 3.70
C LYS A 485 4.64 -10.53 4.40
N THR A 486 3.73 -10.30 5.34
CA THR A 486 3.70 -9.07 6.15
C THR A 486 4.96 -8.98 6.99
N GLU A 487 5.42 -10.12 7.51
CA GLU A 487 6.66 -10.21 8.26
C GLU A 487 7.87 -9.81 7.42
N LEU A 488 7.94 -10.29 6.18
CA LEU A 488 9.03 -9.98 5.27
C LEU A 488 9.16 -8.47 4.97
N SER A 489 8.06 -7.76 4.71
CA SER A 489 8.11 -6.32 4.43
C SER A 489 8.68 -5.51 5.61
N VAL A 490 8.23 -5.83 6.83
CA VAL A 490 8.73 -5.21 8.06
C VAL A 490 10.22 -5.50 8.24
N LEU A 491 10.64 -6.74 8.01
CA LEU A 491 12.05 -7.14 8.12
C LEU A 491 12.94 -6.44 7.08
N ILE A 492 12.46 -6.27 5.84
CA ILE A 492 13.16 -5.48 4.82
C ILE A 492 13.35 -4.04 5.30
N SER A 493 12.29 -3.43 5.86
CA SER A 493 12.34 -2.08 6.39
C SER A 493 13.36 -1.94 7.53
N TYR A 494 13.39 -2.90 8.45
CA TYR A 494 14.36 -2.93 9.53
C TYR A 494 15.78 -3.13 9.01
N ALA A 495 16.03 -4.18 8.23
CA ALA A 495 17.33 -4.51 7.64
C ALA A 495 17.92 -3.33 6.87
N SER A 496 17.13 -2.67 6.03
CA SER A 496 17.55 -1.48 5.29
C SER A 496 17.95 -0.32 6.22
N SER A 497 17.26 -0.14 7.34
CA SER A 497 17.57 0.90 8.33
C SER A 497 18.91 0.63 9.03
N TYR A 498 19.14 -0.61 9.46
CA TYR A 498 20.42 -1.05 10.05
C TYR A 498 21.55 -0.92 9.04
N GLU A 499 21.37 -1.41 7.82
CA GLU A 499 22.37 -1.33 6.76
C GLU A 499 22.77 0.11 6.44
N THR A 500 21.80 1.03 6.40
CA THR A 500 22.05 2.46 6.17
C THR A 500 22.95 3.04 7.27
N LEU A 501 22.67 2.71 8.54
CA LEU A 501 23.46 3.18 9.70
C LEU A 501 24.86 2.55 9.73
N ILE A 502 24.97 1.25 9.44
CA ILE A 502 26.25 0.52 9.31
C ILE A 502 27.11 1.17 8.22
N ASN A 503 26.54 1.44 7.06
CA ASN A 503 27.26 2.07 5.95
C ASN A 503 27.74 3.48 6.31
N HIS A 504 26.95 4.24 7.07
CA HIS A 504 27.35 5.55 7.59
C HIS A 504 28.59 5.44 8.49
N TYR A 505 28.52 4.64 9.56
CA TYR A 505 29.63 4.50 10.51
C TYR A 505 30.88 3.90 9.86
N LYS A 506 30.72 2.90 8.99
CA LYS A 506 31.82 2.34 8.20
C LYS A 506 32.52 3.42 7.36
N LYS A 507 31.75 4.28 6.67
CA LYS A 507 32.31 5.37 5.86
C LYS A 507 33.00 6.42 6.72
N ALA A 508 32.50 6.68 7.93
CA ALA A 508 33.09 7.60 8.90
C ALA A 508 34.35 7.03 9.59
N GLY A 509 34.58 5.72 9.53
CA GLY A 509 35.65 5.06 10.27
C GLY A 509 35.32 4.80 11.75
N GLU A 510 34.04 4.91 12.12
CA GLU A 510 33.51 4.71 13.47
C GLU A 510 33.25 3.22 13.70
N ILE A 511 34.35 2.47 13.82
CA ILE A 511 34.33 1.00 13.84
C ILE A 511 33.59 0.44 15.05
N LYS A 512 33.68 1.11 16.21
CA LYS A 512 33.04 0.64 17.44
C LYS A 512 31.51 0.68 17.30
N GLU A 513 30.99 1.81 16.87
CA GLU A 513 29.57 2.06 16.65
C GLU A 513 29.04 1.12 15.56
N CYS A 514 29.82 0.90 14.49
CA CYS A 514 29.48 -0.07 13.46
C CYS A 514 29.29 -1.49 14.01
N LYS A 515 30.18 -1.94 14.92
CA LYS A 515 30.07 -3.26 15.58
C LYS A 515 28.86 -3.34 16.51
N GLU A 516 28.57 -2.28 17.26
CA GLU A 516 27.38 -2.24 18.13
C GLU A 516 26.08 -2.35 17.33
N VAL A 517 25.99 -1.67 16.17
CA VAL A 517 24.84 -1.75 15.28
C VAL A 517 24.73 -3.14 14.63
N LEU A 518 25.85 -3.76 14.25
CA LEU A 518 25.89 -5.14 13.76
C LEU A 518 25.45 -6.15 14.82
N ASP A 519 25.96 -6.03 16.06
CA ASP A 519 25.55 -6.88 17.18
C ASP A 519 24.05 -6.70 17.49
N ALA A 520 23.53 -5.47 17.47
CA ALA A 520 22.11 -5.21 17.63
C ALA A 520 21.28 -5.91 16.55
N PHE A 521 21.70 -5.80 15.28
CA PHE A 521 21.04 -6.45 14.16
C PHE A 521 21.03 -7.98 14.30
N THR A 522 22.17 -8.60 14.55
CA THR A 522 22.30 -10.07 14.63
C THR A 522 21.58 -10.67 15.85
N ASN A 523 21.37 -9.88 16.91
CA ASN A 523 20.63 -10.32 18.10
C ASN A 523 19.13 -10.48 17.87
N PHE A 524 18.49 -9.60 17.10
CA PHE A 524 17.03 -9.70 16.87
C PHE A 524 16.66 -10.46 15.60
N TYR A 525 17.52 -10.41 14.57
CA TYR A 525 17.08 -10.74 13.23
C TYR A 525 16.72 -12.25 13.10
N PRO A 526 15.55 -12.60 12.53
CA PRO A 526 15.06 -13.98 12.52
C PRO A 526 15.89 -14.89 11.60
N LYS A 527 16.65 -15.80 12.21
CA LYS A 527 17.52 -16.79 11.54
C LYS A 527 16.83 -17.58 10.42
N ASP A 528 15.54 -17.86 10.54
CA ASP A 528 14.78 -18.66 9.58
C ASP A 528 14.34 -17.90 8.33
N LEU A 529 14.46 -16.56 8.30
CA LEU A 529 13.99 -15.68 7.21
C LEU A 529 15.14 -14.94 6.49
N TYR A 530 16.40 -15.34 6.71
CA TYR A 530 17.55 -14.75 6.02
C TYR A 530 17.50 -15.00 4.51
N ALA A 531 16.90 -16.11 4.05
CA ALA A 531 16.77 -16.40 2.62
C ALA A 531 15.97 -15.32 1.87
N ASP A 532 14.89 -14.82 2.48
CA ASP A 532 13.97 -13.90 1.81
C ASP A 532 14.56 -12.48 1.64
N ILE A 533 15.60 -12.15 2.40
CA ILE A 533 16.35 -10.89 2.27
C ILE A 533 17.85 -11.12 2.04
N SER A 534 18.21 -12.25 1.45
CA SER A 534 19.60 -12.74 1.34
C SER A 534 20.59 -11.69 0.85
N PHE A 535 20.19 -10.84 -0.10
CA PHE A 535 21.04 -9.79 -0.65
C PHE A 535 21.43 -8.74 0.40
N MET A 536 20.49 -8.30 1.24
CA MET A 536 20.76 -7.34 2.32
C MET A 536 21.68 -7.96 3.37
N ILE A 537 21.47 -9.23 3.72
CA ILE A 537 22.37 -9.95 4.62
C ILE A 537 23.77 -10.05 4.02
N ALA A 538 23.88 -10.43 2.75
CA ALA A 538 25.16 -10.53 2.06
C ALA A 538 25.93 -9.20 2.11
N SER A 539 25.22 -8.09 1.85
CA SER A 539 25.77 -6.74 1.95
C SER A 539 26.22 -6.39 3.38
N MET A 540 25.41 -6.69 4.39
CA MET A 540 25.78 -6.47 5.80
C MET A 540 26.95 -7.35 6.26
N ALA A 541 27.03 -8.60 5.81
CA ALA A 541 28.16 -9.47 6.07
C ALA A 541 29.45 -8.88 5.50
N LYS A 542 29.43 -8.39 4.25
CA LYS A 542 30.57 -7.68 3.65
C LYS A 542 31.00 -6.47 4.47
N ASN A 543 30.04 -5.71 5.00
CA ASN A 543 30.35 -4.58 5.88
C ASN A 543 31.08 -5.04 7.15
N ALA A 544 30.63 -6.15 7.76
CA ALA A 544 31.29 -6.73 8.94
C ALA A 544 32.73 -7.18 8.63
N TYR A 545 32.97 -7.91 7.54
CA TYR A 545 34.32 -8.33 7.15
C TYR A 545 35.23 -7.14 6.81
N ALA A 546 34.71 -6.12 6.12
CA ALA A 546 35.46 -4.91 5.80
C ALA A 546 36.00 -4.17 7.04
N ILE A 547 35.36 -4.34 8.20
CA ILE A 547 35.79 -3.77 9.49
C ILE A 547 36.44 -4.80 10.43
N LYS A 548 36.75 -6.00 9.92
CA LYS A 548 37.30 -7.13 10.69
C LYS A 548 36.43 -7.58 11.87
N ASP A 549 35.12 -7.49 11.72
CA ASP A 549 34.14 -8.07 12.64
C ASP A 549 33.74 -9.48 12.18
N PHE A 550 34.69 -10.41 12.29
CA PHE A 550 34.52 -11.79 11.85
C PHE A 550 33.38 -12.52 12.57
N LYS A 551 33.12 -12.17 13.84
CA LYS A 551 32.02 -12.77 14.63
C LYS A 551 30.67 -12.56 13.95
N ASN A 552 30.33 -11.31 13.65
CA ASN A 552 29.05 -10.99 13.01
C ASN A 552 29.05 -11.39 11.54
N GLY A 553 30.18 -11.24 10.83
CA GLY A 553 30.35 -11.69 9.45
C GLY A 553 30.07 -13.19 9.27
N ASP A 554 30.77 -14.03 10.04
CA ASP A 554 30.61 -15.50 9.98
C ASP A 554 29.20 -15.91 10.39
N LEU A 555 28.60 -15.30 11.42
CA LEU A 555 27.24 -15.60 11.85
C LEU A 555 26.21 -15.33 10.74
N MET A 556 26.31 -14.19 10.05
CA MET A 556 25.40 -13.83 8.97
C MET A 556 25.55 -14.77 7.76
N VAL A 557 26.80 -15.09 7.39
CA VAL A 557 27.08 -16.03 6.29
C VAL A 557 26.60 -17.44 6.63
N GLU A 558 26.86 -17.92 7.84
CA GLU A 558 26.40 -19.23 8.33
C GLU A 558 24.87 -19.35 8.25
N ASN A 559 24.13 -18.41 8.86
CA ASN A 559 22.66 -18.43 8.83
C ASN A 559 22.11 -18.37 7.39
N LEU A 560 22.76 -17.61 6.50
CA LEU A 560 22.35 -17.54 5.10
C LEU A 560 22.60 -18.88 4.38
N ILE A 561 23.77 -19.50 4.58
CA ILE A 561 24.07 -20.83 4.01
C ILE A 561 23.09 -21.87 4.53
N GLU A 562 22.78 -21.91 5.83
CA GLU A 562 21.83 -22.86 6.41
C GLU A 562 20.44 -22.78 5.75
N ASN A 563 19.97 -21.56 5.47
CA ASN A 563 18.70 -21.36 4.78
C ASN A 563 18.75 -21.78 3.30
N LEU A 564 19.82 -21.45 2.58
CA LEU A 564 20.01 -21.91 1.20
C LEU A 564 20.13 -23.44 1.10
N GLU A 565 20.78 -24.08 2.07
CA GLU A 565 20.83 -25.55 2.20
C GLU A 565 19.46 -26.15 2.50
N ARG A 566 18.63 -25.47 3.29
CA ARG A 566 17.23 -25.87 3.52
C ARG A 566 16.41 -25.80 2.24
N ILE A 567 16.54 -24.73 1.44
CA ILE A 567 15.90 -24.61 0.12
C ILE A 567 16.34 -25.76 -0.81
N LYS A 568 17.64 -26.04 -0.86
CA LYS A 568 18.21 -27.18 -1.61
C LYS A 568 17.62 -28.53 -1.17
N ARG A 569 17.46 -28.77 0.14
CA ARG A 569 16.86 -30.00 0.68
C ARG A 569 15.38 -30.13 0.28
N ASN A 570 14.63 -29.04 0.36
CA ASN A 570 13.20 -29.04 0.00
C ASN A 570 12.98 -29.37 -1.48
N ASN A 571 13.85 -28.90 -2.39
CA ASN A 571 13.79 -29.26 -3.81
C ASN A 571 14.11 -30.73 -4.13
N LYS A 572 14.68 -31.49 -3.19
CA LYS A 572 15.04 -32.91 -3.40
C LYS A 572 13.93 -33.90 -3.01
N GLU A 573 12.87 -33.49 -2.33
CA GLU A 573 11.77 -34.38 -1.91
C GLU A 573 10.53 -34.23 -2.80
N SER A 574 10.50 -34.97 -3.91
CA SER A 574 9.28 -35.24 -4.66
C SER A 574 9.22 -36.72 -5.03
N THR A 575 8.92 -37.61 -4.06
CA THR A 575 8.53 -39.00 -4.38
C THR A 575 7.59 -39.70 -3.39
N THR A 576 7.04 -39.09 -2.33
CA THR A 576 6.02 -39.80 -1.52
C THR A 576 5.00 -38.90 -0.82
N THR A 577 3.72 -39.11 -1.16
CA THR A 577 2.55 -38.48 -0.55
C THR A 577 2.23 -39.12 0.81
N THR A 578 2.56 -38.47 1.92
CA THR A 578 2.15 -38.89 3.28
C THR A 578 1.84 -37.69 4.17
N LYS A 579 1.26 -37.94 5.37
CA LYS A 579 0.98 -36.95 6.43
C LYS A 579 2.16 -35.98 6.71
N ALA A 580 3.40 -36.38 6.43
CA ALA A 580 4.59 -35.52 6.53
C ALA A 580 4.61 -34.38 5.49
N ALA A 581 4.14 -34.61 4.25
CA ALA A 581 4.01 -33.57 3.23
C ALA A 581 2.88 -32.58 3.57
N ALA A 582 1.78 -33.07 4.13
CA ALA A 582 0.71 -32.22 4.66
C ALA A 582 1.18 -31.39 5.87
N LEU A 583 1.98 -31.98 6.77
CA LEU A 583 2.58 -31.28 7.91
C LEU A 583 3.65 -30.26 7.48
N LYS A 584 4.49 -30.58 6.48
CA LYS A 584 5.45 -29.62 5.88
C LYS A 584 4.73 -28.44 5.22
N LYS A 585 3.68 -28.71 4.46
CA LYS A 585 2.83 -27.69 3.85
C LYS A 585 2.15 -26.80 4.90
N LEU A 586 1.67 -27.39 5.99
CA LEU A 586 1.06 -26.67 7.12
C LEU A 586 2.07 -25.75 7.84
N ILE A 587 3.34 -26.17 7.95
CA ILE A 587 4.37 -25.42 8.69
C ILE A 587 5.09 -24.40 7.79
N PHE A 588 5.23 -24.66 6.49
CA PHE A 588 6.09 -23.88 5.59
C PHE A 588 5.36 -23.28 4.37
N GLY A 589 4.02 -23.41 4.27
CA GLY A 589 3.21 -22.84 3.20
C GLY A 589 3.16 -23.67 1.91
N ASP A 590 2.52 -23.13 0.86
CA ASP A 590 2.34 -23.79 -0.44
C ASP A 590 3.65 -23.94 -1.25
N GLU A 591 4.68 -23.12 -0.98
CA GLU A 591 5.91 -23.01 -1.80
C GLU A 591 6.93 -24.16 -1.57
N VAL A 592 6.57 -25.19 -0.80
CA VAL A 592 7.53 -26.17 -0.24
C VAL A 592 7.91 -27.29 -1.21
N ASN A 593 7.12 -27.47 -2.27
CA ASN A 593 7.32 -28.54 -3.27
C ASN A 593 7.52 -28.00 -4.69
N ASP A 594 7.49 -26.69 -4.87
CA ASP A 594 7.66 -26.10 -6.19
C ASP A 594 9.14 -25.99 -6.53
N LYS A 595 9.51 -26.45 -7.73
CA LYS A 595 10.84 -26.15 -8.28
C LYS A 595 11.03 -24.64 -8.28
N LEU A 596 12.21 -24.19 -7.85
CA LEU A 596 12.57 -22.78 -7.97
C LEU A 596 12.49 -22.35 -9.44
N SER A 597 11.93 -21.15 -9.67
CA SER A 597 11.99 -20.52 -10.98
C SER A 597 13.42 -20.16 -11.35
N GLU A 598 13.70 -20.07 -12.64
CA GLU A 598 14.97 -19.58 -13.19
C GLU A 598 15.42 -18.29 -12.49
N ASN A 599 14.56 -17.27 -12.42
CA ASN A 599 14.85 -16.01 -11.71
C ASN A 599 15.25 -16.22 -10.23
N LYS A 600 14.60 -17.13 -9.49
CA LYS A 600 14.97 -17.42 -8.10
C LYS A 600 16.33 -18.13 -8.03
N LEU A 601 16.62 -19.03 -8.95
CA LEU A 601 17.91 -19.71 -9.05
C LEU A 601 19.04 -18.73 -9.42
N GLU A 602 18.82 -17.83 -10.38
CA GLU A 602 19.74 -16.76 -10.76
C GLU A 602 20.03 -15.85 -9.56
N PHE A 603 18.98 -15.44 -8.86
CA PHE A 603 19.10 -14.62 -7.65
C PHE A 603 19.97 -15.30 -6.59
N TYR A 604 19.71 -16.55 -6.24
CA TYR A 604 20.54 -17.27 -5.25
C TYR A 604 21.96 -17.53 -5.74
N SER A 605 22.15 -17.82 -7.03
CA SER A 605 23.48 -17.97 -7.65
C SER A 605 24.29 -16.67 -7.54
N TYR A 606 23.64 -15.53 -7.78
CA TYR A 606 24.24 -14.21 -7.62
C TYR A 606 24.64 -13.95 -6.17
N VAL A 607 23.73 -14.15 -5.21
CA VAL A 607 24.02 -13.98 -3.77
C VAL A 607 25.21 -14.86 -3.34
N ILE A 608 25.23 -16.13 -3.71
CA ILE A 608 26.32 -17.04 -3.33
C ILE A 608 27.64 -16.59 -3.95
N THR A 609 27.63 -16.17 -5.22
CA THR A 609 28.82 -15.66 -5.89
C THR A 609 29.33 -14.40 -5.20
N ASP A 610 28.42 -13.51 -4.83
CA ASP A 610 28.74 -12.24 -4.19
C ASP A 610 29.41 -12.42 -2.81
N ILE A 611 28.96 -13.41 -2.04
CA ILE A 611 29.56 -13.78 -0.74
C ILE A 611 30.86 -14.59 -0.92
N SER A 612 30.94 -15.46 -1.92
CA SER A 612 32.15 -16.26 -2.20
C SER A 612 33.37 -15.39 -2.56
N ASN A 613 33.15 -14.13 -2.94
CA ASN A 613 34.20 -13.17 -3.25
C ASN A 613 34.74 -12.43 -2.00
N ILE A 614 34.20 -12.69 -0.81
CA ILE A 614 34.69 -12.09 0.43
C ILE A 614 35.96 -12.83 0.87
N GLU A 615 37.06 -12.11 0.97
CA GLU A 615 38.30 -12.63 1.55
C GLU A 615 38.12 -12.84 3.07
N GLU A 616 38.80 -13.83 3.66
CA GLU A 616 38.82 -14.10 5.11
C GLU A 616 37.57 -14.80 5.72
N VAL A 617 36.62 -15.24 4.90
CA VAL A 617 35.53 -16.11 5.36
C VAL A 617 36.08 -17.45 5.88
N ASN A 618 35.52 -17.94 7.00
CA ASN A 618 35.92 -19.21 7.62
C ASN A 618 35.98 -20.38 6.62
N THR A 619 37.05 -21.18 6.65
CA THR A 619 37.30 -22.28 5.69
C THR A 619 36.15 -23.28 5.57
N ASN A 620 35.42 -23.55 6.66
CA ASN A 620 34.24 -24.43 6.62
C ASN A 620 33.10 -23.80 5.79
N LEU A 621 32.84 -22.50 6.00
CA LEU A 621 31.84 -21.75 5.23
C LEU A 621 32.21 -21.72 3.74
N THR A 622 33.49 -21.50 3.41
CA THR A 622 34.00 -21.50 2.03
C THR A 622 33.70 -22.82 1.30
N SER A 623 33.89 -23.96 1.95
CA SER A 623 33.59 -25.27 1.37
C SER A 623 32.09 -25.45 1.08
N ARG A 624 31.22 -24.97 1.98
CA ARG A 624 29.76 -25.03 1.81
C ARG A 624 29.26 -24.08 0.74
N LEU A 625 29.78 -22.85 0.67
CA LEU A 625 29.49 -21.89 -0.40
C LEU A 625 29.84 -22.47 -1.77
N TYR A 626 31.02 -23.10 -1.91
CA TYR A 626 31.40 -23.79 -3.15
C TYR A 626 30.39 -24.87 -3.55
N THR A 627 29.97 -25.69 -2.58
CA THR A 627 28.99 -26.75 -2.78
C THR A 627 27.62 -26.21 -3.22
N LEU A 628 27.14 -25.12 -2.60
CA LEU A 628 25.89 -24.47 -2.98
C LEU A 628 26.00 -23.83 -4.35
N LYS A 629 27.10 -23.12 -4.65
CA LYS A 629 27.35 -22.49 -5.96
C LYS A 629 27.26 -23.51 -7.08
N LYS A 630 27.91 -24.67 -6.92
CA LYS A 630 27.84 -25.77 -7.89
C LYS A 630 26.40 -26.26 -8.09
N TYR A 631 25.66 -26.46 -7.01
CA TYR A 631 24.27 -26.91 -7.07
C TYR A 631 23.36 -25.94 -7.84
N PHE A 632 23.37 -24.64 -7.50
CA PHE A 632 22.49 -23.66 -8.16
C PHE A 632 22.86 -23.44 -9.63
N MET A 633 24.15 -23.44 -9.98
CA MET A 633 24.58 -23.37 -11.39
C MET A 633 24.14 -24.62 -12.18
N GLU A 634 24.19 -25.81 -11.58
CA GLU A 634 23.71 -27.04 -12.22
C GLU A 634 22.19 -27.00 -12.43
N GLN A 635 21.42 -26.51 -11.45
CA GLN A 635 19.97 -26.35 -11.61
C GLN A 635 19.60 -25.33 -12.70
N LEU A 636 20.36 -24.23 -12.85
CA LEU A 636 20.15 -23.25 -13.91
C LEU A 636 20.38 -23.85 -15.31
N ARG A 637 21.45 -24.63 -15.49
CA ARG A 637 21.72 -25.31 -16.78
C ARG A 637 20.58 -26.23 -17.21
N ASN A 638 19.91 -26.90 -16.26
CA ASN A 638 18.77 -27.76 -16.56
C ASN A 638 17.52 -26.99 -17.03
N PHE A 639 17.50 -25.66 -16.98
CA PHE A 639 16.47 -24.83 -17.62
C PHE A 639 16.86 -24.39 -19.04
N GLU A 640 18.16 -24.38 -19.36
CA GLU A 640 18.68 -24.03 -20.69
C GLU A 640 18.60 -25.22 -21.68
N GLU A 641 18.54 -26.46 -21.15
CA GLU A 641 18.29 -27.72 -21.89
C GLU A 641 16.79 -28.05 -21.98
#